data_AF-A0A1Y5TCT3-F1
#
_entry.id   AF-A0A1Y5TCT3-F1
#
_cell.length_a   1.000
_cell.length_b   1.000
_cell.length_c   1.000
_cell.angle_alpha   90.00
_cell.angle_beta   90.00
_cell.angle_gamma   90.00
#
_symmetry.space_group_name_H-M   'P 1'
#
loop_
_entity.id
_entity.type
_entity.pdbx_description
1 polymer ?
#
loop_
_entity_poly.entity_id
_entity_poly.type
_entity_poly.pdbx_seq_one_letter_code
_entity_poly.pdbx_strand_id
1 'polypeptide(L)'
;MWRHFVGAATACAGLVVLAWPMTAAAFEIPDCEGLSGWIERGTAAEPRRVNETMSLSGLFGDELSTGVFGNRAIDWSSEDVKALNVALAGCGKEARRAKDKDVEGRFNVARNAVNKEIRNAVVRIERARAAVAEGEAVLLAAPASAEFYLALGDLPGVGADIVGRAPRRQITPEAAVAIRTLGQQVVYMPEEEWAETTGRLNARRDEIKVGLLDEVRTEIANAPESADGLLSTREMMSEIDTRFGNGLDDAERADIAKAVEGRSEAIRAALAASGGFQPPTCEDLFRWGATIDWSRARNTRQGPFYLFMLDDRIVPVFGRSIRDWDEADAAAYDRLYQSCEARARSGDPALLELYRNRGANARGPAARLQQNVPALEDYYEALAALEENQGAIAGVSVDRAGLDALQGLVNDPRLAALDQDERRQLNIAVGTKREQIAREYLKPDIERLSDFDDDLEGLKALSAYAAERRADYARFLRPIEWLPFDQAYRKARATVAEGAFEEYQDYLADLPENAESIATIDAAVQSLAVDGMSADLGPFVAASQKRAADILTAVREKECRDVQDEADLGSRDRKRIVLGPDGKVELGRMVCALARAGNKVHEFDDGDDDTYELKLTSTDQNYQTVIFHEAEIGPDETGLVGKAVSDANGRHELSLLEWKGYIATMLAGQSGLAALSSGAAAYSGNSAAGIQPQSDLRREYARCRTRVRDMEARNLTPETMSAEEKQTLVSCLVRFGQTLATTAIEDGRCEQLLAMPESQLSPEQRDDALACTMFQQMLASE
;
A
#
# COMPACT_ATOMS: atom_id res chain seq x y z
N MET A 1 -58.94 -17.29 -40.06
CA MET A 1 -60.03 -18.23 -39.72
C MET A 1 -59.92 -18.48 -38.21
N TRP A 2 -61.02 -18.25 -37.48
CA TRP A 2 -61.10 -18.23 -36.02
C TRP A 2 -60.86 -19.58 -35.33
N ARG A 3 -60.28 -19.57 -34.11
CA ARG A 3 -60.81 -20.07 -32.81
C ARG A 3 -59.76 -20.75 -31.89
N HIS A 4 -59.60 -20.11 -30.72
CA HIS A 4 -59.48 -20.61 -29.32
C HIS A 4 -58.59 -21.80 -28.93
N PHE A 5 -57.73 -21.60 -27.92
CA PHE A 5 -57.74 -22.33 -26.62
C PHE A 5 -56.94 -21.50 -25.57
N VAL A 6 -57.63 -20.84 -24.64
CA VAL A 6 -57.68 -21.11 -23.18
C VAL A 6 -56.55 -20.45 -22.38
N GLY A 7 -56.96 -19.45 -21.60
CA GLY A 7 -56.12 -18.69 -20.70
C GLY A 7 -55.81 -19.41 -19.39
N ALA A 8 -54.60 -19.17 -18.89
CA ALA A 8 -54.25 -19.31 -17.49
C ALA A 8 -54.15 -17.90 -16.92
N ALA A 9 -55.13 -17.52 -16.10
CA ALA A 9 -55.07 -16.35 -15.26
C ALA A 9 -54.12 -16.66 -14.09
N THR A 10 -52.86 -16.26 -14.22
CA THR A 10 -51.91 -16.27 -13.12
C THR A 10 -52.29 -15.13 -12.17
N ALA A 11 -52.87 -15.50 -11.03
CA ALA A 11 -53.13 -14.58 -9.94
C ALA A 11 -51.80 -14.03 -9.43
N CYS A 12 -51.51 -12.75 -9.72
CA CYS A 12 -50.49 -12.00 -9.00
C CYS A 12 -50.94 -11.86 -7.54
N ALA A 13 -50.47 -12.78 -6.69
CA ALA A 13 -50.44 -12.56 -5.25
C ALA A 13 -49.49 -11.39 -5.01
N GLY A 14 -50.06 -10.20 -4.81
CA GLY A 14 -49.32 -9.02 -4.37
C GLY A 14 -48.68 -9.33 -3.02
N LEU A 15 -47.38 -9.66 -3.06
CA LEU A 15 -46.54 -9.66 -1.88
C LEU A 15 -46.38 -8.19 -1.47
N VAL A 16 -47.26 -7.72 -0.59
CA VAL A 16 -47.05 -6.47 0.14
C VAL A 16 -45.86 -6.74 1.05
N VAL A 17 -44.65 -6.44 0.57
CA VAL A 17 -43.49 -6.27 1.42
C VAL A 17 -43.84 -5.07 2.31
N LEU A 18 -44.29 -5.36 3.53
CA LEU A 18 -44.31 -4.39 4.61
C LEU A 18 -42.85 -4.02 4.89
N ALA A 19 -42.32 -3.07 4.13
CA ALA A 19 -41.11 -2.36 4.49
C ALA A 19 -41.42 -1.66 5.81
N TRP A 20 -41.09 -2.32 6.93
CA TRP A 20 -41.01 -1.64 8.21
C TRP A 20 -39.96 -0.55 8.02
N PRO A 21 -40.31 0.74 8.15
CA PRO A 21 -39.29 1.76 8.18
C PRO A 21 -38.44 1.45 9.40
N MET A 22 -37.22 0.97 9.18
CA MET A 22 -36.19 1.11 10.20
C MET A 22 -35.99 2.62 10.33
N THR A 23 -36.76 3.25 11.20
CA THR A 23 -36.47 4.61 11.63
C THR A 23 -35.14 4.50 12.36
N ALA A 24 -34.07 4.93 11.68
CA ALA A 24 -32.77 5.12 12.31
C ALA A 24 -33.00 5.81 13.65
N ALA A 25 -32.42 5.27 14.71
CA ALA A 25 -32.58 5.86 16.04
C ALA A 25 -32.15 7.33 15.95
N ALA A 26 -32.95 8.23 16.54
CA ALA A 26 -32.61 9.64 16.52
C ALA A 26 -31.27 9.85 17.23
N PHE A 27 -30.44 10.76 16.71
CA PHE A 27 -29.23 11.16 17.41
C PHE A 27 -29.60 11.80 18.75
N GLU A 28 -29.25 11.15 19.85
CA GLU A 28 -29.55 11.62 21.21
C GLU A 28 -28.25 11.97 21.94
N ILE A 29 -28.21 13.17 22.52
CA ILE A 29 -27.07 13.61 23.34
C ILE A 29 -27.33 13.17 24.78
N PRO A 30 -26.50 12.29 25.36
CA PRO A 30 -26.64 11.89 26.76
C PRO A 30 -26.27 13.05 27.68
N ASP A 31 -26.61 12.90 28.96
CA ASP A 31 -26.19 13.85 29.99
C ASP A 31 -24.65 13.83 30.21
N CYS A 32 -24.17 14.70 31.10
CA CYS A 32 -22.73 14.81 31.34
C CYS A 32 -22.10 13.55 31.93
N GLU A 33 -22.87 12.73 32.67
CA GLU A 33 -22.39 11.44 33.19
C GLU A 33 -22.22 10.44 32.04
N GLY A 34 -23.22 10.33 31.16
CA GLY A 34 -23.15 9.50 29.97
C GLY A 34 -22.04 9.91 29.00
N LEU A 35 -21.84 11.22 28.80
CA LEU A 35 -20.72 11.73 28.00
C LEU A 35 -19.36 11.44 28.65
N SER A 36 -19.24 11.55 29.97
CA SER A 36 -18.00 11.19 30.68
C SER A 36 -17.67 9.70 30.50
N GLY A 37 -18.66 8.82 30.70
CA GLY A 37 -18.48 7.38 30.52
C GLY A 37 -18.17 6.98 29.08
N TRP A 38 -18.71 7.71 28.10
CA TRP A 38 -18.34 7.57 26.69
C TRP A 38 -16.86 7.90 26.45
N ILE A 39 -16.38 9.03 26.99
CA ILE A 39 -14.99 9.47 26.83
C ILE A 39 -14.03 8.44 27.41
N GLU A 40 -14.28 7.97 28.63
CA GLU A 40 -13.43 6.98 29.30
C GLU A 40 -13.29 5.68 28.49
N ARG A 41 -14.42 5.10 28.05
CA ARG A 41 -14.42 3.88 27.23
C ARG A 41 -13.73 4.10 25.90
N GLY A 42 -14.00 5.24 25.25
CA GLY A 42 -13.48 5.53 23.92
C GLY A 42 -11.98 5.85 23.89
N THR A 43 -11.43 6.44 24.96
CA THR A 43 -9.97 6.66 25.05
C THR A 43 -9.16 5.37 25.21
N ALA A 44 -9.78 4.29 25.69
CA ALA A 44 -9.16 2.98 25.82
C ALA A 44 -9.39 2.07 24.59
N ALA A 45 -10.29 2.48 23.67
CA ALA A 45 -10.60 1.71 22.48
C ALA A 45 -9.58 1.96 21.36
N GLU A 46 -9.33 0.94 20.54
CA GLU A 46 -8.45 1.07 19.38
C GLU A 46 -9.03 2.03 18.33
N PRO A 47 -8.17 2.75 17.58
CA PRO A 47 -8.61 3.53 16.44
C PRO A 47 -9.38 2.68 15.43
N ARG A 48 -10.50 3.22 14.94
CA ARG A 48 -11.33 2.58 13.93
C ARG A 48 -10.94 3.09 12.55
N ARG A 49 -10.58 2.16 11.65
CA ARG A 49 -10.45 2.46 10.22
C ARG A 49 -11.83 2.62 9.59
N VAL A 50 -12.10 3.77 8.97
CA VAL A 50 -13.34 4.03 8.19
C VAL A 50 -13.15 3.59 6.74
N ASN A 51 -11.97 3.85 6.19
CA ASN A 51 -11.54 3.40 4.87
C ASN A 51 -10.01 3.42 4.78
N GLU A 52 -9.45 3.21 3.58
CA GLU A 52 -8.00 3.13 3.40
C GLU A 52 -7.23 4.36 3.89
N THR A 53 -7.82 5.55 3.77
CA THR A 53 -7.18 6.85 4.01
C THR A 53 -7.65 7.54 5.28
N MET A 54 -8.69 7.01 5.93
CA MET A 54 -9.34 7.64 7.07
C MET A 54 -9.47 6.67 8.24
N SER A 55 -8.86 7.05 9.36
CA SER A 55 -9.06 6.41 10.66
C SER A 55 -9.59 7.44 11.64
N LEU A 56 -10.51 7.01 12.49
CA LEU A 56 -11.03 7.77 13.62
C LEU A 56 -10.46 7.20 14.91
N SER A 57 -10.30 8.03 15.94
CA SER A 57 -9.95 7.54 17.28
C SER A 57 -11.02 6.59 17.83
N GLY A 58 -10.64 5.76 18.82
CA GLY A 58 -11.54 4.81 19.47
C GLY A 58 -12.78 5.44 20.12
N LEU A 59 -12.74 6.75 20.41
CA LEU A 59 -13.90 7.56 20.80
C LEU A 59 -15.08 7.43 19.83
N PHE A 60 -14.78 7.19 18.57
CA PHE A 60 -15.76 7.16 17.48
C PHE A 60 -15.94 5.75 16.89
N GLY A 61 -15.57 4.70 17.63
CA GLY A 61 -15.90 3.33 17.25
C GLY A 61 -17.41 3.13 17.10
N ASP A 62 -17.85 2.29 16.16
CA ASP A 62 -19.28 2.11 15.85
C ASP A 62 -20.09 1.62 17.04
N GLU A 63 -19.61 0.59 17.75
CA GLU A 63 -20.33 0.03 18.89
C GLU A 63 -20.53 1.08 19.98
N LEU A 64 -19.47 1.85 20.26
CA LEU A 64 -19.48 2.88 21.28
C LEU A 64 -20.36 4.07 20.88
N SER A 65 -20.21 4.58 19.65
CA SER A 65 -20.99 5.71 19.15
C SER A 65 -22.47 5.36 18.98
N THR A 66 -22.79 4.18 18.43
CA THR A 66 -24.17 3.70 18.29
C THR A 66 -24.80 3.44 19.65
N GLY A 67 -24.07 2.82 20.59
CA GLY A 67 -24.60 2.53 21.92
C GLY A 67 -24.88 3.79 22.77
N VAL A 68 -24.15 4.88 22.53
CA VAL A 68 -24.27 6.13 23.30
C VAL A 68 -25.19 7.15 22.63
N PHE A 69 -25.09 7.29 21.30
CA PHE A 69 -25.76 8.36 20.54
C PHE A 69 -26.84 7.84 19.60
N GLY A 70 -27.06 6.52 19.52
CA GLY A 70 -28.05 5.88 18.65
C GLY A 70 -27.58 5.63 17.21
N ASN A 71 -26.53 6.32 16.74
CA ASN A 71 -25.97 6.18 15.39
C ASN A 71 -24.45 6.11 15.39
N ARG A 72 -23.89 5.47 14.36
CA ARG A 72 -22.45 5.44 14.10
C ARG A 72 -21.92 6.85 13.89
N ALA A 73 -20.68 7.11 14.32
CA ALA A 73 -20.07 8.44 14.20
C ALA A 73 -19.97 8.96 12.75
N ILE A 74 -19.83 8.05 11.78
CA ILE A 74 -19.81 8.36 10.34
C ILE A 74 -21.18 8.72 9.75
N ASP A 75 -22.26 8.43 10.49
CA ASP A 75 -23.65 8.70 10.09
C ASP A 75 -24.22 9.95 10.77
N TRP A 76 -23.42 10.62 11.61
CA TRP A 76 -23.81 11.88 12.22
C TRP A 76 -23.89 12.98 11.16
N SER A 77 -24.86 13.87 11.29
CA SER A 77 -24.96 15.08 10.48
C SER A 77 -24.02 16.17 10.99
N SER A 78 -23.75 17.16 10.13
CA SER A 78 -23.09 18.40 10.54
C SER A 78 -23.79 19.10 11.74
N GLU A 79 -25.13 19.02 11.84
CA GLU A 79 -25.88 19.50 13.00
C GLU A 79 -25.61 18.70 14.29
N ASP A 80 -25.54 17.37 14.20
CA ASP A 80 -25.28 16.48 15.34
C ASP A 80 -23.90 16.75 15.94
N VAL A 81 -22.88 16.88 15.08
CA VAL A 81 -21.51 17.22 15.49
C VAL A 81 -21.46 18.58 16.19
N LYS A 82 -22.24 19.56 15.73
CA LYS A 82 -22.35 20.86 16.35
C LYS A 82 -23.04 20.78 17.71
N ALA A 83 -24.13 20.02 17.80
CA ALA A 83 -24.89 19.84 19.04
C ALA A 83 -24.04 19.11 20.10
N LEU A 84 -23.32 18.06 19.73
CA LEU A 84 -22.37 17.36 20.61
C LEU A 84 -21.26 18.29 21.10
N ASN A 85 -20.67 19.10 20.23
CA ASN A 85 -19.66 20.09 20.63
C ASN A 85 -20.19 21.09 21.66
N VAL A 86 -21.44 21.55 21.51
CA VAL A 86 -22.09 22.44 22.47
C VAL A 86 -22.29 21.74 23.82
N ALA A 87 -22.73 20.47 23.81
CA ALA A 87 -22.93 19.68 25.00
C ALA A 87 -21.61 19.42 25.76
N LEU A 88 -20.56 18.97 25.06
CA LEU A 88 -19.22 18.78 25.65
C LEU A 88 -18.67 20.07 26.26
N ALA A 89 -18.87 21.21 25.59
CA ALA A 89 -18.48 22.51 26.13
C ALA A 89 -19.32 22.93 27.35
N GLY A 90 -20.58 22.51 27.42
CA GLY A 90 -21.46 22.66 28.59
C GLY A 90 -20.93 21.86 29.78
N CYS A 91 -20.72 20.55 29.61
CA CYS A 91 -20.23 19.66 30.66
C CYS A 91 -18.82 20.04 31.15
N GLY A 92 -17.92 20.46 30.26
CA GLY A 92 -16.61 21.00 30.65
C GLY A 92 -16.71 22.25 31.53
N LYS A 93 -17.68 23.15 31.26
CA LYS A 93 -17.93 24.32 32.11
C LYS A 93 -18.50 23.93 33.48
N GLU A 94 -19.33 22.91 33.54
CA GLU A 94 -19.88 22.38 34.80
C GLU A 94 -18.78 21.74 35.66
N ALA A 95 -17.93 20.89 35.07
CA ALA A 95 -16.76 20.32 35.74
C ALA A 95 -15.81 21.40 36.28
N ARG A 96 -15.54 22.44 35.47
CA ARG A 96 -14.75 23.60 35.91
C ARG A 96 -15.37 24.33 37.11
N ARG A 97 -16.70 24.51 37.13
CA ARG A 97 -17.41 25.13 38.27
C ARG A 97 -17.31 24.26 39.53
N ALA A 98 -17.32 22.93 39.36
CA ALA A 98 -17.08 21.96 40.42
C ALA A 98 -15.59 21.87 40.86
N LYS A 99 -14.69 22.58 40.16
CA LYS A 99 -13.22 22.53 40.35
C LYS A 99 -12.60 21.16 40.05
N ASP A 100 -13.26 20.34 39.24
CA ASP A 100 -12.74 19.06 38.76
C ASP A 100 -11.94 19.26 37.45
N LYS A 101 -10.63 19.47 37.60
CA LYS A 101 -9.75 19.75 36.46
C LYS A 101 -9.54 18.53 35.55
N ASP A 102 -9.64 17.32 36.11
CA ASP A 102 -9.44 16.09 35.34
C ASP A 102 -10.62 15.88 34.38
N VAL A 103 -11.84 15.96 34.92
CA VAL A 103 -13.07 15.85 34.12
C VAL A 103 -13.15 16.99 33.09
N GLU A 104 -12.81 18.23 33.46
CA GLU A 104 -12.71 19.34 32.50
C GLU A 104 -11.71 19.03 31.38
N GLY A 105 -10.53 18.49 31.72
CA GLY A 105 -9.50 18.09 30.77
C GLY A 105 -10.02 17.06 29.76
N ARG A 106 -10.70 16.02 30.24
CA ARG A 106 -11.28 14.96 29.40
C ARG A 106 -12.34 15.48 28.43
N PHE A 107 -13.24 16.35 28.88
CA PHE A 107 -14.20 17.01 27.98
C PHE A 107 -13.52 17.89 26.91
N ASN A 108 -12.44 18.58 27.26
CA ASN A 108 -11.68 19.38 26.30
C ASN A 108 -10.95 18.51 25.26
N VAL A 109 -10.39 17.37 25.67
CA VAL A 109 -9.78 16.38 24.75
C VAL A 109 -10.84 15.83 23.78
N ALA A 110 -11.97 15.37 24.30
CA ALA A 110 -13.07 14.86 23.47
C ALA A 110 -13.60 15.92 22.49
N ARG A 111 -13.78 17.17 22.95
CA ARG A 111 -14.18 18.28 22.09
C ARG A 111 -13.16 18.55 20.99
N ASN A 112 -11.86 18.47 21.29
CA ASN A 112 -10.81 18.63 20.29
C ASN A 112 -10.84 17.50 19.26
N ALA A 113 -11.05 16.25 19.69
CA ALA A 113 -11.20 15.08 18.81
C ALA A 113 -12.42 15.26 17.89
N VAL A 114 -13.59 15.64 18.42
CA VAL A 114 -14.81 15.90 17.62
C VAL A 114 -14.55 16.97 16.54
N ASN A 115 -13.83 18.04 16.88
CA ASN A 115 -13.55 19.13 15.93
C ASN A 115 -12.49 18.78 14.87
N LYS A 116 -11.46 18.01 15.24
CA LYS A 116 -10.36 17.67 14.33
C LYS A 116 -10.68 16.49 13.43
N GLU A 117 -11.25 15.43 14.01
CA GLU A 117 -11.49 14.16 13.33
C GLU A 117 -12.89 14.13 12.72
N ILE A 118 -13.93 14.18 13.55
CA ILE A 118 -15.30 13.93 13.12
C ILE A 118 -15.86 15.02 12.22
N ARG A 119 -15.70 16.29 12.58
CA ARG A 119 -16.27 17.38 11.78
C ARG A 119 -15.77 17.35 10.34
N ASN A 120 -14.47 17.07 10.14
CA ASN A 120 -13.89 16.99 8.82
C ASN A 120 -14.29 15.70 8.09
N ALA A 121 -14.36 14.58 8.81
CA ALA A 121 -14.81 13.30 8.26
C ALA A 121 -16.26 13.38 7.76
N VAL A 122 -17.20 13.82 8.60
CA VAL A 122 -18.63 13.94 8.26
C VAL A 122 -18.84 14.81 7.03
N VAL A 123 -18.23 16.00 6.97
CA VAL A 123 -18.37 16.89 5.80
C VAL A 123 -17.83 16.26 4.51
N ARG A 124 -16.73 15.49 4.61
CA ARG A 124 -16.17 14.79 3.45
C ARG A 124 -17.06 13.62 3.02
N ILE A 125 -17.56 12.84 3.97
CA ILE A 125 -18.46 11.71 3.73
C ILE A 125 -19.79 12.19 3.15
N GLU A 126 -20.43 13.23 3.70
CA GLU A 126 -21.67 13.82 3.18
C GLU A 126 -21.51 14.29 1.73
N ARG A 127 -20.40 14.98 1.43
CA ARG A 127 -20.08 15.41 0.06
C ARG A 127 -19.85 14.21 -0.87
N ALA A 128 -19.13 13.20 -0.39
CA ALA A 128 -18.86 11.99 -1.14
C ALA A 128 -20.16 11.23 -1.45
N ARG A 129 -21.02 11.01 -0.45
CA ARG A 129 -22.35 10.40 -0.61
C ARG A 129 -23.19 11.12 -1.66
N ALA A 130 -23.27 12.45 -1.59
CA ALA A 130 -24.04 13.24 -2.57
C ALA A 130 -23.48 13.10 -4.00
N ALA A 131 -22.16 13.20 -4.14
CA ALA A 131 -21.48 13.10 -5.43
C ALA A 131 -21.52 11.68 -6.02
N VAL A 132 -21.42 10.64 -5.18
CA VAL A 132 -21.57 9.25 -5.57
C VAL A 132 -23.01 8.98 -5.99
N ALA A 133 -24.02 9.44 -5.25
CA ALA A 133 -25.42 9.26 -5.62
C ALA A 133 -25.76 9.93 -6.96
N GLU A 134 -25.28 11.16 -7.19
CA GLU A 134 -25.45 11.87 -8.46
C GLU A 134 -24.75 11.14 -9.62
N GLY A 135 -23.48 10.79 -9.44
CA GLY A 135 -22.72 10.10 -10.49
C GLY A 135 -23.26 8.70 -10.78
N GLU A 136 -23.68 7.95 -9.76
CA GLU A 136 -24.33 6.66 -9.91
C GLU A 136 -25.61 6.78 -10.73
N ALA A 137 -26.48 7.76 -10.43
CA ALA A 137 -27.70 7.98 -11.21
C ALA A 137 -27.40 8.28 -12.69
N VAL A 138 -26.36 9.07 -12.98
CA VAL A 138 -25.91 9.34 -14.35
C VAL A 138 -25.43 8.07 -15.05
N LEU A 139 -24.66 7.23 -14.37
CA LEU A 139 -24.13 5.99 -14.95
C LEU A 139 -25.21 4.93 -15.17
N LEU A 140 -26.16 4.80 -14.25
CA LEU A 140 -27.30 3.89 -14.43
C LEU A 140 -28.21 4.33 -15.59
N ALA A 141 -28.33 5.63 -15.85
CA ALA A 141 -29.11 6.18 -16.95
C ALA A 141 -28.37 6.23 -18.30
N ALA A 142 -27.05 5.99 -18.31
CA ALA A 142 -26.26 6.10 -19.53
C ALA A 142 -26.64 5.01 -20.55
N PRO A 143 -26.63 5.32 -21.86
CA PRO A 143 -26.90 4.35 -22.91
C PRO A 143 -25.93 3.17 -22.86
N ALA A 144 -26.45 1.96 -23.09
CA ALA A 144 -25.64 0.76 -23.24
C ALA A 144 -24.78 0.88 -24.51
N SER A 145 -23.46 0.74 -24.37
CA SER A 145 -22.52 0.61 -25.49
C SER A 145 -21.30 -0.20 -25.05
N ALA A 146 -20.51 -0.69 -26.01
CA ALA A 146 -19.25 -1.39 -25.73
C ALA A 146 -18.25 -0.49 -24.98
N GLU A 147 -18.16 0.78 -25.35
CA GLU A 147 -17.29 1.75 -24.65
C GLU A 147 -17.76 1.99 -23.23
N PHE A 148 -19.08 2.07 -23.01
CA PHE A 148 -19.62 2.25 -21.67
C PHE A 148 -19.42 1.01 -20.79
N TYR A 149 -19.58 -0.18 -21.37
CA TYR A 149 -19.25 -1.46 -20.71
C TYR A 149 -17.80 -1.51 -20.22
N LEU A 150 -16.85 -1.13 -21.08
CA LEU A 150 -15.43 -1.09 -20.72
C LEU A 150 -15.16 -0.04 -19.63
N ALA A 151 -15.76 1.15 -19.76
CA ALA A 151 -15.58 2.24 -18.79
C ALA A 151 -16.10 1.89 -17.38
N LEU A 152 -17.21 1.14 -17.27
CA LEU A 152 -17.68 0.62 -15.99
C LEU A 152 -16.74 -0.44 -15.40
N GLY A 153 -16.05 -1.21 -16.25
CA GLY A 153 -15.09 -2.22 -15.80
C GLY A 153 -13.84 -1.68 -15.13
N ASP A 154 -13.53 -0.40 -15.32
CA ASP A 154 -12.38 0.26 -14.71
C ASP A 154 -12.68 0.83 -13.31
N LEU A 155 -13.96 0.90 -12.90
CA LEU A 155 -14.39 1.46 -11.60
C LEU A 155 -13.95 0.67 -10.35
N PRO A 156 -13.93 -0.67 -10.33
CA PRO A 156 -13.57 -1.44 -9.13
C PRO A 156 -12.09 -1.33 -8.72
N GLY A 157 -11.22 -0.81 -9.60
CA GLY A 157 -9.77 -0.68 -9.37
C GLY A 157 -9.30 0.75 -9.08
N VAL A 158 -10.19 1.71 -8.83
CA VAL A 158 -9.83 3.13 -8.76
C VAL A 158 -9.15 3.48 -7.44
N GLY A 159 -7.85 3.21 -7.36
CA GLY A 159 -6.91 4.15 -6.74
C GLY A 159 -6.78 5.41 -7.61
N ALA A 160 -6.27 6.51 -7.03
CA ALA A 160 -6.18 7.83 -7.68
C ALA A 160 -5.50 7.83 -9.08
N ASP A 161 -4.71 6.80 -9.41
CA ASP A 161 -3.87 6.71 -10.61
C ASP A 161 -4.64 6.46 -11.93
N ILE A 162 -5.88 5.95 -11.89
CA ILE A 162 -6.63 5.58 -13.12
C ILE A 162 -7.34 6.78 -13.74
N VAL A 163 -7.63 7.83 -12.96
CA VAL A 163 -8.37 9.03 -13.40
C VAL A 163 -7.70 9.75 -14.60
N GLY A 164 -6.39 9.54 -14.80
CA GLY A 164 -5.63 10.11 -15.93
C GLY A 164 -5.59 9.28 -17.21
N ARG A 165 -5.95 7.98 -17.17
CA ARG A 165 -5.73 7.04 -18.30
C ARG A 165 -6.98 6.58 -19.02
N ALA A 166 -8.18 6.85 -18.50
CA ALA A 166 -9.42 6.52 -19.21
C ALA A 166 -9.35 7.11 -20.63
N PRO A 167 -9.26 6.29 -21.69
CA PRO A 167 -9.20 6.82 -23.03
C PRO A 167 -10.50 7.61 -23.27
N ARG A 168 -10.39 8.81 -23.87
CA ARG A 168 -11.52 9.68 -24.28
C ARG A 168 -12.39 9.04 -25.38
N ARG A 169 -12.68 7.75 -25.27
CA ARG A 169 -13.49 6.99 -26.20
C ARG A 169 -14.95 7.25 -25.87
N GLN A 170 -15.71 7.53 -26.93
CA GLN A 170 -17.16 7.59 -27.21
C GLN A 170 -18.23 7.38 -26.11
N ILE A 171 -17.94 7.44 -24.81
CA ILE A 171 -18.94 7.61 -23.76
C ILE A 171 -19.40 9.06 -23.73
N THR A 172 -20.59 9.30 -23.20
CA THR A 172 -21.11 10.67 -23.06
C THR A 172 -20.20 11.49 -22.11
N PRO A 173 -20.01 12.80 -22.35
CA PRO A 173 -19.25 13.66 -21.43
C PRO A 173 -19.74 13.57 -19.98
N GLU A 174 -21.05 13.42 -19.79
CA GLU A 174 -21.69 13.29 -18.49
C GLU A 174 -21.26 11.99 -17.78
N ALA A 175 -21.26 10.85 -18.48
CA ALA A 175 -20.80 9.57 -17.93
C ALA A 175 -19.29 9.61 -17.60
N ALA A 176 -18.48 10.25 -18.45
CA ALA A 176 -17.04 10.42 -18.19
C ALA A 176 -16.78 11.27 -16.93
N VAL A 177 -17.55 12.34 -16.73
CA VAL A 177 -17.49 13.16 -15.52
C VAL A 177 -17.94 12.34 -14.30
N ALA A 178 -19.03 11.59 -14.41
CA ALA A 178 -19.53 10.74 -13.33
C ALA A 178 -18.51 9.70 -12.88
N ILE A 179 -17.89 8.96 -13.81
CA ILE A 179 -16.81 7.97 -13.50
C ILE A 179 -15.67 8.64 -12.74
N ARG A 180 -15.22 9.81 -13.22
CA ARG A 180 -14.15 10.57 -12.57
C ARG A 180 -14.55 11.00 -11.16
N THR A 181 -15.76 11.52 -11.00
CA THR A 181 -16.27 11.96 -9.70
C THR A 181 -16.34 10.78 -8.73
N LEU A 182 -16.89 9.63 -9.14
CA LEU A 182 -16.93 8.42 -8.31
C LEU A 182 -15.52 8.00 -7.88
N GLY A 183 -14.57 7.95 -8.82
CA GLY A 183 -13.18 7.62 -8.55
C GLY A 183 -12.46 8.58 -7.59
N GLN A 184 -12.86 9.84 -7.55
CA GLN A 184 -12.30 10.84 -6.62
C GLN A 184 -12.97 10.80 -5.24
N GLN A 185 -14.24 10.39 -5.16
CA GLN A 185 -15.01 10.43 -3.92
C GLN A 185 -15.00 9.10 -3.15
N VAL A 186 -14.71 7.98 -3.83
CA VAL A 186 -14.65 6.65 -3.21
C VAL A 186 -13.69 6.59 -2.00
N VAL A 187 -12.57 7.33 -2.04
CA VAL A 187 -11.60 7.37 -0.93
C VAL A 187 -12.17 7.97 0.37
N TYR A 188 -13.34 8.60 0.30
CA TYR A 188 -14.05 9.16 1.45
C TYR A 188 -15.34 8.39 1.78
N MET A 189 -15.72 7.38 0.99
CA MET A 189 -16.90 6.57 1.26
C MET A 189 -16.61 5.51 2.32
N PRO A 190 -17.58 5.17 3.18
CA PRO A 190 -17.55 3.94 3.97
C PRO A 190 -17.52 2.71 3.04
N GLU A 191 -16.76 1.69 3.43
CA GLU A 191 -16.55 0.48 2.60
C GLU A 191 -17.87 -0.24 2.25
N GLU A 192 -18.79 -0.33 3.21
CA GLU A 192 -20.11 -0.96 3.03
C GLU A 192 -20.97 -0.23 1.98
N GLU A 193 -21.01 1.09 2.03
CA GLU A 193 -21.78 1.91 1.07
C GLU A 193 -21.18 1.84 -0.32
N TRP A 194 -19.85 1.84 -0.41
CA TRP A 194 -19.17 1.66 -1.70
C TRP A 194 -19.41 0.27 -2.28
N ALA A 195 -19.43 -0.78 -1.46
CA ALA A 195 -19.77 -2.14 -1.89
C ALA A 195 -21.20 -2.20 -2.48
N GLU A 196 -22.15 -1.47 -1.90
CA GLU A 196 -23.52 -1.39 -2.42
C GLU A 196 -23.59 -0.68 -3.78
N THR A 197 -22.98 0.51 -3.92
CA THR A 197 -22.93 1.24 -5.19
C THR A 197 -22.21 0.44 -6.27
N THR A 198 -21.07 -0.19 -5.96
CA THR A 198 -20.35 -1.03 -6.94
C THR A 198 -21.15 -2.26 -7.33
N GLY A 199 -21.91 -2.87 -6.41
CA GLY A 199 -22.84 -3.94 -6.72
C GLY A 199 -23.87 -3.54 -7.78
N ARG A 200 -24.48 -2.36 -7.65
CA ARG A 200 -25.45 -1.84 -8.64
C ARG A 200 -24.81 -1.51 -9.98
N LEU A 201 -23.63 -0.89 -9.98
CA LEU A 201 -22.90 -0.56 -11.22
C LEU A 201 -22.39 -1.82 -11.94
N ASN A 202 -21.97 -2.86 -11.20
CA ASN A 202 -21.61 -4.15 -11.77
C ASN A 202 -22.83 -4.86 -12.37
N ALA A 203 -23.98 -4.84 -11.68
CA ALA A 203 -25.23 -5.38 -12.24
C ALA A 203 -25.61 -4.68 -13.55
N ARG A 204 -25.45 -3.34 -13.62
CA ARG A 204 -25.66 -2.58 -14.87
C ARG A 204 -24.65 -2.97 -15.95
N ARG A 205 -23.38 -3.15 -15.60
CA ARG A 205 -22.34 -3.62 -16.52
C ARG A 205 -22.67 -4.99 -17.09
N ASP A 206 -23.14 -5.92 -16.27
CA ASP A 206 -23.54 -7.27 -16.70
C ASP A 206 -24.76 -7.24 -17.63
N GLU A 207 -25.74 -6.39 -17.35
CA GLU A 207 -26.89 -6.16 -18.25
C GLU A 207 -26.43 -5.70 -19.64
N ILE A 208 -25.51 -4.72 -19.69
CA ILE A 208 -24.92 -4.24 -20.96
C ILE A 208 -24.15 -5.38 -21.65
N LYS A 209 -23.37 -6.16 -20.90
CA LYS A 209 -22.61 -7.30 -21.45
C LYS A 209 -23.51 -8.29 -22.16
N VAL A 210 -24.62 -8.68 -21.53
CA VAL A 210 -25.60 -9.61 -22.11
C VAL A 210 -26.19 -9.06 -23.41
N GLY A 211 -26.61 -7.79 -23.41
CA GLY A 211 -27.14 -7.15 -24.62
C GLY A 211 -26.13 -7.12 -25.78
N LEU A 212 -24.88 -6.75 -25.50
CA LEU A 212 -23.80 -6.75 -26.52
C LEU A 212 -23.48 -8.15 -27.02
N LEU A 213 -23.52 -9.17 -26.17
CA LEU A 213 -23.31 -10.57 -26.56
C LEU A 213 -24.43 -11.07 -27.48
N ASP A 214 -25.68 -10.71 -27.21
CA ASP A 214 -26.83 -11.08 -28.04
C ASP A 214 -26.80 -10.37 -29.40
N GLU A 215 -26.36 -9.10 -29.44
CA GLU A 215 -26.08 -8.38 -30.68
C GLU A 215 -25.02 -9.11 -31.51
N VAL A 216 -23.88 -9.46 -30.91
CA VAL A 216 -22.81 -10.20 -31.59
C VAL A 216 -23.29 -11.56 -32.10
N ARG A 217 -24.02 -12.32 -31.30
CA ARG A 217 -24.60 -13.61 -31.75
C ARG A 217 -25.55 -13.43 -32.92
N THR A 218 -26.34 -12.35 -32.91
CA THR A 218 -27.26 -12.01 -33.99
C THR A 218 -26.52 -11.61 -35.26
N GLU A 219 -25.45 -10.82 -35.15
CA GLU A 219 -24.55 -10.47 -36.26
C GLU A 219 -23.92 -11.73 -36.88
N ILE A 220 -23.39 -12.63 -36.05
CA ILE A 220 -22.82 -13.92 -36.48
C ILE A 220 -23.89 -14.74 -37.22
N ALA A 221 -25.07 -14.93 -36.63
CA ALA A 221 -26.13 -15.73 -37.23
C ALA A 221 -26.62 -15.17 -38.58
N ASN A 222 -26.65 -13.85 -38.73
CA ASN A 222 -27.10 -13.15 -39.93
C ASN A 222 -26.01 -12.97 -41.01
N ALA A 223 -24.77 -13.39 -40.75
CA ALA A 223 -23.71 -13.34 -41.75
C ALA A 223 -24.15 -14.10 -43.02
N PRO A 224 -24.08 -13.51 -44.22
CA PRO A 224 -24.64 -14.11 -45.43
C PRO A 224 -23.95 -15.44 -45.82
N GLU A 225 -24.66 -16.31 -46.55
CA GLU A 225 -24.10 -17.58 -47.07
C GLU A 225 -23.23 -17.35 -48.31
N SER A 226 -22.20 -16.53 -48.15
CA SER A 226 -21.27 -16.10 -49.19
C SER A 226 -19.86 -15.95 -48.65
N ALA A 227 -18.88 -15.74 -49.53
CA ALA A 227 -17.52 -15.41 -49.13
C ALA A 227 -17.46 -14.15 -48.23
N ASP A 228 -18.27 -13.13 -48.52
CA ASP A 228 -18.40 -11.92 -47.69
C ASP A 228 -18.87 -12.25 -46.26
N GLY A 229 -19.76 -13.24 -46.09
CA GLY A 229 -20.22 -13.66 -44.76
C GLY A 229 -19.15 -14.36 -43.94
N LEU A 230 -18.33 -15.22 -44.57
CA LEU A 230 -17.17 -15.83 -43.91
C LEU A 230 -16.18 -14.75 -43.43
N LEU A 231 -15.88 -13.75 -44.26
CA LEU A 231 -15.02 -12.64 -43.87
C LEU A 231 -15.62 -11.85 -42.70
N SER A 232 -16.92 -11.55 -42.77
CA SER A 232 -17.63 -10.83 -41.70
C SER A 232 -17.57 -11.58 -40.36
N THR A 233 -17.79 -12.90 -40.33
CA THR A 233 -17.70 -13.68 -39.08
C THR A 233 -16.29 -13.67 -38.47
N ARG A 234 -15.24 -13.54 -39.28
CA ARG A 234 -13.85 -13.42 -38.82
C ARG A 234 -13.56 -12.02 -38.28
N GLU A 235 -14.00 -10.99 -38.98
CA GLU A 235 -13.89 -9.61 -38.52
C GLU A 235 -14.59 -9.44 -37.16
N MET A 236 -15.77 -10.04 -36.98
CA MET A 236 -16.48 -10.06 -35.70
C MET A 236 -15.63 -10.64 -34.55
N MET A 237 -14.89 -11.73 -34.75
CA MET A 237 -14.01 -12.27 -33.70
C MET A 237 -12.96 -11.25 -33.23
N SER A 238 -12.37 -10.51 -34.16
CA SER A 238 -11.42 -9.44 -33.81
C SER A 238 -12.10 -8.25 -33.14
N GLU A 239 -13.34 -7.94 -33.53
CA GLU A 239 -14.12 -6.88 -32.91
C GLU A 239 -14.55 -7.24 -31.48
N ILE A 240 -14.80 -8.51 -31.18
CA ILE A 240 -15.21 -8.97 -29.84
C ILE A 240 -14.15 -8.64 -28.79
N ASP A 241 -12.87 -8.92 -29.05
CA ASP A 241 -11.81 -8.52 -28.12
C ASP A 241 -11.74 -6.99 -27.95
N THR A 242 -12.07 -6.24 -28.99
CA THR A 242 -12.10 -4.76 -28.93
C THR A 242 -13.32 -4.25 -28.16
N ARG A 243 -14.50 -4.88 -28.33
CA ARG A 243 -15.78 -4.51 -27.71
C ARG A 243 -15.81 -4.86 -26.22
N PHE A 244 -15.23 -6.00 -25.84
CA PHE A 244 -15.31 -6.52 -24.48
C PHE A 244 -13.99 -6.49 -23.69
N GLY A 245 -12.84 -6.31 -24.34
CA GLY A 245 -11.53 -6.34 -23.67
C GLY A 245 -11.31 -7.66 -22.94
N ASN A 246 -10.94 -7.58 -21.65
CA ASN A 246 -10.81 -8.75 -20.77
C ASN A 246 -12.11 -9.12 -20.04
N GLY A 247 -13.25 -8.53 -20.42
CA GLY A 247 -14.49 -8.67 -19.68
C GLY A 247 -15.32 -9.92 -19.98
N LEU A 248 -14.91 -10.75 -20.95
CA LEU A 248 -15.52 -12.06 -21.19
C LEU A 248 -14.78 -13.15 -20.43
N ASP A 249 -15.54 -14.02 -19.77
CA ASP A 249 -14.99 -15.25 -19.18
C ASP A 249 -14.72 -16.32 -20.26
N ASP A 250 -14.04 -17.41 -19.87
CA ASP A 250 -13.64 -18.47 -20.80
C ASP A 250 -14.84 -19.21 -21.43
N ALA A 251 -15.94 -19.33 -20.69
CA ALA A 251 -17.15 -20.00 -21.18
C ALA A 251 -17.87 -19.13 -22.22
N GLU A 252 -17.97 -17.82 -21.97
CA GLU A 252 -18.53 -16.84 -22.90
C GLU A 252 -17.69 -16.76 -24.19
N ARG A 253 -16.35 -16.74 -24.07
CA ARG A 253 -15.43 -16.78 -25.23
C ARG A 253 -15.60 -18.07 -26.03
N ALA A 254 -15.69 -19.21 -25.36
CA ALA A 254 -15.89 -20.51 -26.01
C ALA A 254 -17.26 -20.59 -26.72
N ASP A 255 -18.32 -20.04 -26.12
CA ASP A 255 -19.65 -20.00 -26.72
C ASP A 255 -19.69 -19.18 -28.02
N ILE A 256 -19.10 -17.99 -27.99
CA ILE A 256 -18.93 -17.13 -29.18
C ILE A 256 -18.11 -17.86 -30.26
N ALA A 257 -16.96 -18.43 -29.89
CA ALA A 257 -16.09 -19.12 -30.82
C ALA A 257 -16.84 -20.28 -31.51
N LYS A 258 -17.63 -21.04 -30.75
CA LYS A 258 -18.51 -22.10 -31.27
C LYS A 258 -19.59 -21.56 -32.19
N ALA A 259 -20.20 -20.41 -31.88
CA ALA A 259 -21.19 -19.79 -32.76
C ALA A 259 -20.58 -19.34 -34.11
N VAL A 260 -19.39 -18.73 -34.07
CA VAL A 260 -18.62 -18.34 -35.26
C VAL A 260 -18.25 -19.56 -36.09
N GLU A 261 -17.75 -20.62 -35.45
CA GLU A 261 -17.40 -21.88 -36.11
C GLU A 261 -18.62 -22.51 -36.79
N GLY A 262 -19.72 -22.68 -36.06
CA GLY A 262 -20.95 -23.27 -36.58
C GLY A 262 -21.54 -22.47 -37.76
N ARG A 263 -21.53 -21.13 -37.70
CA ARG A 263 -21.96 -20.32 -38.85
C ARG A 263 -21.00 -20.46 -40.02
N SER A 264 -19.69 -20.42 -39.77
CA SER A 264 -18.68 -20.56 -40.81
C SER A 264 -18.79 -21.91 -41.55
N GLU A 265 -19.05 -22.99 -40.83
CA GLU A 265 -19.33 -24.31 -41.42
C GLU A 265 -20.58 -24.30 -42.29
N ALA A 266 -21.67 -23.70 -41.82
CA ALA A 266 -22.91 -23.57 -42.60
C ALA A 266 -22.68 -22.78 -43.91
N ILE A 267 -21.92 -21.67 -43.85
CA ILE A 267 -21.56 -20.88 -45.03
C ILE A 267 -20.71 -21.71 -46.00
N ARG A 268 -19.71 -22.47 -45.50
CA ARG A 268 -18.89 -23.35 -46.34
C ARG A 268 -19.72 -24.46 -47.01
N ALA A 269 -20.65 -25.07 -46.28
CA ALA A 269 -21.55 -26.08 -46.82
C ALA A 269 -22.43 -25.51 -47.94
N ALA A 270 -22.96 -24.29 -47.77
CA ALA A 270 -23.74 -23.59 -48.79
C ALA A 270 -22.90 -23.29 -50.04
N LEU A 271 -21.66 -22.81 -49.86
CA LEU A 271 -20.72 -22.58 -50.96
C LEU A 271 -20.39 -23.88 -51.71
N ALA A 272 -20.13 -24.99 -51.01
CA ALA A 272 -19.88 -26.29 -51.63
C ALA A 272 -21.10 -26.82 -52.41
N ALA A 273 -22.30 -26.65 -51.85
CA ALA A 273 -23.55 -27.11 -52.47
C ALA A 273 -23.92 -26.33 -53.75
N SER A 274 -23.41 -25.11 -53.92
CA SER A 274 -23.64 -24.28 -55.12
C SER A 274 -23.03 -24.85 -56.42
N GLY A 275 -22.33 -25.98 -56.34
CA GLY A 275 -22.04 -26.82 -57.51
C GLY A 275 -20.88 -26.33 -58.37
N GLY A 276 -19.67 -26.47 -57.84
CA GLY A 276 -18.42 -26.31 -58.58
C GLY A 276 -17.88 -24.88 -58.58
N PHE A 277 -16.54 -24.81 -58.57
CA PHE A 277 -15.72 -23.61 -58.66
C PHE A 277 -16.33 -22.52 -59.56
N GLN A 278 -16.99 -21.54 -58.94
CA GLN A 278 -17.08 -20.20 -59.50
C GLN A 278 -15.78 -19.49 -59.09
N PRO A 279 -14.87 -19.17 -60.02
CA PRO A 279 -13.74 -18.33 -59.68
C PRO A 279 -14.29 -17.06 -59.02
N PRO A 280 -13.76 -16.66 -57.85
CA PRO A 280 -14.24 -15.47 -57.17
C PRO A 280 -14.19 -14.27 -58.12
N THR A 281 -15.10 -13.32 -57.92
CA THR A 281 -15.00 -12.07 -58.67
C THR A 281 -13.68 -11.37 -58.35
N CYS A 282 -13.24 -10.47 -59.22
CA CYS A 282 -12.01 -9.74 -58.94
C CYS A 282 -12.12 -8.86 -57.69
N GLU A 283 -13.32 -8.34 -57.36
CA GLU A 283 -13.57 -7.72 -56.07
C GLU A 283 -13.32 -8.69 -54.91
N ASP A 284 -13.90 -9.89 -54.95
CA ASP A 284 -13.78 -10.89 -53.88
C ASP A 284 -12.32 -11.31 -53.68
N LEU A 285 -11.59 -11.55 -54.78
CA LEU A 285 -10.18 -11.91 -54.75
C LEU A 285 -9.33 -10.82 -54.08
N PHE A 286 -9.58 -9.54 -54.39
CA PHE A 286 -8.84 -8.42 -53.79
C PHE A 286 -9.29 -8.08 -52.37
N ARG A 287 -10.57 -8.24 -52.03
CA ARG A 287 -11.07 -8.13 -50.66
C ARG A 287 -10.47 -9.21 -49.77
N TRP A 288 -10.36 -10.44 -50.28
CA TRP A 288 -9.70 -11.52 -49.56
C TRP A 288 -8.22 -11.22 -49.27
N GLY A 289 -7.48 -10.76 -50.29
CA GLY A 289 -6.09 -10.30 -50.11
C GLY A 289 -5.93 -9.15 -49.10
N ALA A 290 -7.01 -8.40 -48.83
CA ALA A 290 -7.08 -7.35 -47.81
C ALA A 290 -7.22 -7.85 -46.39
N THR A 291 -7.93 -8.97 -46.20
CA THR A 291 -8.22 -9.52 -44.87
C THR A 291 -6.96 -10.10 -44.22
N ILE A 292 -5.94 -10.37 -45.02
CA ILE A 292 -4.60 -10.70 -44.56
C ILE A 292 -3.99 -9.44 -43.94
N ASP A 293 -3.97 -9.37 -42.60
CA ASP A 293 -3.28 -8.31 -41.87
C ASP A 293 -1.75 -8.50 -41.95
N TRP A 294 -1.15 -7.95 -43.00
CA TRP A 294 0.30 -7.95 -43.25
C TRP A 294 1.14 -7.25 -42.17
N SER A 295 0.52 -6.54 -41.23
CA SER A 295 1.21 -5.88 -40.11
C SER A 295 1.44 -6.83 -38.94
N ARG A 296 0.41 -7.60 -38.54
CA ARG A 296 0.56 -8.77 -37.64
C ARG A 296 1.53 -9.78 -38.21
N ALA A 297 1.53 -9.86 -39.54
CA ALA A 297 2.39 -10.74 -40.26
C ALA A 297 3.89 -10.45 -39.97
N ARG A 298 4.32 -9.19 -39.94
CA ARG A 298 5.76 -8.87 -39.90
C ARG A 298 6.48 -9.13 -38.57
N ASN A 299 5.78 -9.43 -37.48
CA ASN A 299 6.34 -9.39 -36.12
C ASN A 299 6.77 -10.74 -35.52
N THR A 300 6.62 -11.86 -36.22
CA THR A 300 7.15 -13.16 -35.78
C THR A 300 8.40 -13.53 -36.57
N ARG A 301 9.45 -14.00 -35.89
CA ARG A 301 10.78 -14.30 -36.46
C ARG A 301 10.79 -15.36 -37.58
N GLN A 302 9.67 -16.04 -37.87
CA GLN A 302 9.58 -17.13 -38.85
C GLN A 302 8.64 -16.91 -40.03
N GLY A 303 8.13 -15.68 -40.25
CA GLY A 303 7.45 -15.39 -41.50
C GLY A 303 5.95 -15.76 -41.43
N PRO A 304 5.06 -14.79 -41.58
CA PRO A 304 3.62 -14.92 -41.36
C PRO A 304 2.79 -15.32 -42.56
N PHE A 305 3.45 -15.58 -43.69
CA PHE A 305 2.77 -15.81 -44.96
C PHE A 305 1.89 -17.08 -44.89
N TYR A 306 2.08 -17.91 -43.85
CA TYR A 306 1.59 -19.26 -43.70
C TYR A 306 0.27 -19.35 -42.94
N LEU A 307 0.20 -18.89 -41.70
CA LEU A 307 -0.96 -19.11 -40.81
C LEU A 307 -2.30 -18.64 -41.39
N PHE A 308 -2.30 -17.55 -42.15
CA PHE A 308 -3.52 -16.98 -42.71
C PHE A 308 -4.01 -17.69 -43.99
N MET A 309 -3.11 -18.35 -44.74
CA MET A 309 -3.50 -19.13 -45.92
C MET A 309 -3.78 -20.61 -45.57
N LEU A 310 -3.47 -21.03 -44.35
CA LEU A 310 -3.63 -22.38 -43.85
C LEU A 310 -4.93 -22.65 -43.11
N ASP A 311 -5.60 -21.61 -42.64
CA ASP A 311 -6.83 -21.79 -41.89
C ASP A 311 -7.85 -22.51 -42.78
N ASP A 312 -8.19 -23.76 -42.44
CA ASP A 312 -9.23 -24.58 -43.10
C ASP A 312 -10.57 -23.81 -43.21
N ARG A 313 -10.71 -22.78 -42.37
CA ARG A 313 -11.85 -21.87 -42.32
C ARG A 313 -11.78 -20.75 -43.36
N ILE A 314 -10.58 -20.41 -43.85
CA ILE A 314 -10.31 -19.50 -44.95
C ILE A 314 -10.22 -20.31 -46.25
N VAL A 315 -11.36 -20.65 -46.81
CA VAL A 315 -11.43 -21.14 -48.19
C VAL A 315 -12.57 -20.42 -48.89
N PRO A 316 -12.26 -19.64 -49.94
CA PRO A 316 -13.22 -19.64 -51.04
C PRO A 316 -12.61 -19.61 -52.44
N VAL A 317 -11.30 -19.40 -52.67
CA VAL A 317 -10.87 -19.24 -54.07
C VAL A 317 -11.12 -20.53 -54.86
N PHE A 318 -10.88 -21.72 -54.30
CA PHE A 318 -11.15 -23.01 -54.97
C PHE A 318 -12.08 -24.00 -54.24
N GLY A 319 -12.67 -23.62 -53.11
CA GLY A 319 -13.52 -24.55 -52.33
C GLY A 319 -12.78 -25.71 -51.67
N ARG A 320 -11.43 -25.66 -51.62
CA ARG A 320 -10.54 -26.58 -50.89
C ARG A 320 -9.36 -25.83 -50.28
N SER A 321 -8.80 -26.39 -49.19
CA SER A 321 -7.69 -25.79 -48.46
C SER A 321 -6.50 -25.58 -49.40
N ILE A 322 -5.79 -24.47 -49.22
CA ILE A 322 -4.51 -24.22 -49.90
C ILE A 322 -3.49 -25.34 -49.63
N ARG A 323 -3.63 -26.06 -48.50
CA ARG A 323 -2.85 -27.27 -48.20
C ARG A 323 -3.02 -28.37 -49.25
N ASP A 324 -4.22 -28.48 -49.82
CA ASP A 324 -4.57 -29.53 -50.79
C ASP A 324 -4.34 -29.07 -52.24
N TRP A 325 -3.78 -27.86 -52.43
CA TRP A 325 -3.47 -27.36 -53.77
C TRP A 325 -2.26 -28.10 -54.31
N ASP A 326 -2.44 -28.69 -55.49
CA ASP A 326 -1.33 -29.15 -56.30
C ASP A 326 -0.75 -28.00 -57.14
N GLU A 327 0.24 -28.32 -57.97
CA GLU A 327 0.82 -27.35 -58.92
C GLU A 327 -0.20 -26.75 -59.88
N ALA A 328 -1.25 -27.52 -60.25
CA ALA A 328 -2.26 -27.06 -61.19
C ALA A 328 -3.20 -26.04 -60.54
N ASP A 329 -3.54 -26.23 -59.27
CA ASP A 329 -4.31 -25.29 -58.46
C ASP A 329 -3.57 -23.98 -58.24
N ALA A 330 -2.29 -24.07 -57.86
CA ALA A 330 -1.41 -22.92 -57.72
C ALA A 330 -1.30 -22.12 -59.04
N ALA A 331 -1.16 -22.81 -60.17
CA ALA A 331 -1.14 -22.19 -61.49
C ALA A 331 -2.50 -21.60 -61.89
N ALA A 332 -3.62 -22.21 -61.49
CA ALA A 332 -4.96 -21.68 -61.72
C ALA A 332 -5.19 -20.38 -60.93
N TYR A 333 -4.71 -20.32 -59.69
CA TYR A 333 -4.75 -19.09 -58.88
C TYR A 333 -4.01 -17.95 -59.55
N ASP A 334 -2.76 -18.20 -59.95
CA ASP A 334 -1.91 -17.17 -60.57
C ASP A 334 -2.54 -16.63 -61.86
N ARG A 335 -3.15 -17.50 -62.68
CA ARG A 335 -3.88 -17.08 -63.89
C ARG A 335 -5.09 -16.20 -63.55
N LEU A 336 -5.89 -16.59 -62.56
CA LEU A 336 -7.04 -15.81 -62.10
C LEU A 336 -6.60 -14.44 -61.60
N TYR A 337 -5.58 -14.40 -60.73
CA TYR A 337 -5.04 -13.17 -60.19
C TYR A 337 -4.51 -12.23 -61.28
N GLN A 338 -3.73 -12.75 -62.24
CA GLN A 338 -3.22 -11.95 -63.36
C GLN A 338 -4.36 -11.38 -64.21
N SER A 339 -5.44 -12.14 -64.44
CA SER A 339 -6.61 -11.66 -65.18
C SER A 339 -7.32 -10.51 -64.43
N CYS A 340 -7.43 -10.61 -63.11
CA CYS A 340 -8.03 -9.58 -62.27
C CYS A 340 -7.15 -8.34 -62.15
N GLU A 341 -5.83 -8.50 -62.03
CA GLU A 341 -4.85 -7.41 -62.06
C GLU A 341 -4.94 -6.63 -63.38
N ALA A 342 -5.03 -7.34 -64.51
CA ALA A 342 -5.18 -6.73 -65.83
C ALA A 342 -6.49 -5.94 -65.92
N ARG A 343 -7.61 -6.51 -65.44
CA ARG A 343 -8.92 -5.85 -65.42
C ARG A 343 -8.94 -4.58 -64.56
N ALA A 344 -8.34 -4.64 -63.37
CA ALA A 344 -8.21 -3.48 -62.47
C ALA A 344 -7.44 -2.34 -63.15
N ARG A 345 -6.36 -2.68 -63.87
CA ARG A 345 -5.54 -1.70 -64.59
C ARG A 345 -6.18 -1.17 -65.88
N SER A 346 -7.11 -1.91 -66.48
CA SER A 346 -7.72 -1.53 -67.76
C SER A 346 -8.88 -0.52 -67.68
N GLY A 347 -9.29 -0.09 -66.47
CA GLY A 347 -10.17 1.09 -66.35
C GLY A 347 -11.33 1.03 -65.35
N ASP A 348 -11.38 0.05 -64.44
CA ASP A 348 -12.36 0.04 -63.34
C ASP A 348 -11.78 0.76 -62.11
N PRO A 349 -12.25 1.97 -61.75
CA PRO A 349 -11.66 2.75 -60.65
C PRO A 349 -11.83 2.08 -59.29
N ALA A 350 -12.97 1.42 -59.04
CA ALA A 350 -13.24 0.76 -57.77
C ALA A 350 -12.36 -0.48 -57.60
N LEU A 351 -12.21 -1.27 -58.67
CA LEU A 351 -11.33 -2.43 -58.70
C LEU A 351 -9.86 -2.03 -58.59
N LEU A 352 -9.47 -0.90 -59.19
CA LEU A 352 -8.12 -0.36 -59.12
C LEU A 352 -7.76 0.12 -57.72
N GLU A 353 -8.70 0.75 -57.01
CA GLU A 353 -8.53 1.16 -55.62
C GLU A 353 -8.38 -0.05 -54.69
N LEU A 354 -9.26 -1.06 -54.85
CA LEU A 354 -9.12 -2.35 -54.18
C LEU A 354 -7.76 -3.00 -54.48
N TYR A 355 -7.34 -3.05 -55.74
CA TYR A 355 -6.05 -3.59 -56.12
C TYR A 355 -4.86 -2.83 -55.50
N ARG A 356 -4.87 -1.50 -55.53
CA ARG A 356 -3.80 -0.65 -54.99
C ARG A 356 -3.69 -0.75 -53.48
N ASN A 357 -4.83 -0.72 -52.79
CA ASN A 357 -4.87 -0.72 -51.34
C ASN A 357 -4.68 -2.13 -50.76
N ARG A 358 -5.11 -3.17 -51.48
CA ARG A 358 -5.32 -4.51 -50.93
C ARG A 358 -4.83 -5.64 -51.84
N GLY A 359 -5.08 -5.54 -53.15
CA GLY A 359 -4.78 -6.60 -54.12
C GLY A 359 -3.30 -6.84 -54.40
N ALA A 360 -2.43 -5.82 -54.36
CA ALA A 360 -1.00 -5.97 -54.64
C ALA A 360 -0.29 -7.01 -53.77
N ASN A 361 -0.83 -7.27 -52.57
CA ASN A 361 -0.29 -8.24 -51.63
C ASN A 361 -0.69 -9.70 -51.95
N ALA A 362 -1.76 -9.91 -52.73
CA ALA A 362 -2.21 -11.22 -53.17
C ALA A 362 -1.45 -11.74 -54.42
N ARG A 363 -0.35 -11.10 -54.83
CA ARG A 363 0.48 -11.48 -55.98
C ARG A 363 1.56 -12.51 -55.59
N GLY A 364 1.67 -13.59 -56.37
CA GLY A 364 2.63 -14.67 -56.16
C GLY A 364 2.44 -15.62 -54.97
N PRO A 365 1.23 -15.90 -54.45
CA PRO A 365 1.05 -16.87 -53.38
C PRO A 365 1.50 -18.26 -53.81
N ALA A 366 1.31 -18.67 -55.07
CA ALA A 366 1.70 -19.99 -55.57
C ALA A 366 3.19 -20.32 -55.34
N ALA A 367 4.09 -19.43 -55.80
CA ALA A 367 5.53 -19.62 -55.65
C ALA A 367 5.99 -19.50 -54.18
N ARG A 368 5.36 -18.62 -53.40
CA ARG A 368 5.62 -18.50 -51.96
C ARG A 368 5.00 -19.66 -51.19
N LEU A 369 3.92 -20.29 -51.67
CA LEU A 369 3.29 -21.43 -51.03
C LEU A 369 4.19 -22.64 -51.09
N GLN A 370 4.68 -22.96 -52.29
CA GLN A 370 5.62 -24.08 -52.48
C GLN A 370 6.90 -23.93 -51.65
N GLN A 371 7.44 -22.71 -51.54
CA GLN A 371 8.65 -22.46 -50.75
C GLN A 371 8.46 -22.71 -49.25
N ASN A 372 7.22 -22.81 -48.79
CA ASN A 372 6.91 -22.80 -47.37
C ASN A 372 6.04 -23.94 -46.89
N VAL A 373 5.71 -24.89 -47.76
CA VAL A 373 5.16 -26.19 -47.38
C VAL A 373 5.88 -26.80 -46.16
N PRO A 374 7.23 -26.77 -46.05
CA PRO A 374 7.90 -27.27 -44.83
C PRO A 374 7.52 -26.50 -43.56
N ALA A 375 7.40 -25.17 -43.62
CA ALA A 375 6.97 -24.37 -42.47
C ALA A 375 5.50 -24.63 -42.09
N LEU A 376 4.66 -25.04 -43.07
CA LEU A 376 3.29 -25.49 -42.82
C LEU A 376 3.28 -26.81 -42.05
N GLU A 377 4.09 -27.76 -42.49
CA GLU A 377 4.25 -29.07 -41.84
C GLU A 377 4.74 -28.88 -40.39
N ASP A 378 5.75 -28.03 -40.18
CA ASP A 378 6.25 -27.68 -38.84
C ASP A 378 5.15 -27.07 -37.94
N TYR A 379 4.29 -26.20 -38.49
CA TYR A 379 3.19 -25.60 -37.71
C TYR A 379 2.09 -26.61 -37.35
N TYR A 380 1.70 -27.49 -38.28
CA TYR A 380 0.73 -28.54 -37.96
C TYR A 380 1.28 -29.56 -36.96
N GLU A 381 2.56 -29.89 -37.05
CA GLU A 381 3.24 -30.68 -36.02
C GLU A 381 3.20 -29.94 -34.67
N ALA A 382 3.39 -28.62 -34.66
CA ALA A 382 3.29 -27.80 -33.47
C ALA A 382 1.87 -27.77 -32.87
N LEU A 383 0.82 -27.70 -33.69
CA LEU A 383 -0.58 -27.78 -33.25
C LEU A 383 -0.92 -29.16 -32.69
N ALA A 384 -0.49 -30.24 -33.34
CA ALA A 384 -0.68 -31.59 -32.82
C ALA A 384 0.07 -31.78 -31.48
N ALA A 385 1.29 -31.23 -31.37
CA ALA A 385 2.03 -31.21 -30.11
C ALA A 385 1.35 -30.34 -29.04
N LEU A 386 0.71 -29.23 -29.42
CA LEU A 386 -0.07 -28.40 -28.50
C LEU A 386 -1.23 -29.18 -27.89
N GLU A 387 -2.03 -29.86 -28.73
CA GLU A 387 -3.16 -30.69 -28.29
C GLU A 387 -2.68 -31.86 -27.41
N GLU A 388 -1.61 -32.55 -27.82
CA GLU A 388 -0.94 -33.59 -27.03
C GLU A 388 -0.52 -33.07 -25.65
N ASN A 389 0.17 -31.92 -25.62
CA ASN A 389 0.65 -31.30 -24.39
C ASN A 389 -0.51 -30.84 -23.50
N GLN A 390 -1.57 -30.26 -24.06
CA GLN A 390 -2.78 -29.89 -23.32
C GLN A 390 -3.46 -31.11 -22.69
N GLY A 391 -3.56 -32.23 -23.42
CA GLY A 391 -4.05 -33.50 -22.89
C GLY A 391 -3.16 -34.06 -21.79
N ALA A 392 -1.84 -33.91 -21.92
CA ALA A 392 -0.86 -34.39 -20.94
C ALA A 392 -0.91 -33.61 -19.61
N ILE A 393 -1.19 -32.29 -19.64
CA ILE A 393 -1.24 -31.42 -18.44
C ILE A 393 -2.18 -32.01 -17.36
N ALA A 394 -3.34 -32.52 -17.76
CA ALA A 394 -4.32 -33.07 -16.82
C ALA A 394 -3.75 -34.27 -16.02
N GLY A 395 -2.94 -35.10 -16.68
CA GLY A 395 -2.31 -36.30 -16.12
C GLY A 395 -1.04 -36.05 -15.31
N VAL A 396 -0.54 -34.82 -15.26
CA VAL A 396 0.66 -34.49 -14.47
C VAL A 396 0.39 -34.67 -12.97
N SER A 397 1.33 -35.31 -12.28
CA SER A 397 1.27 -35.59 -10.84
C SER A 397 1.23 -34.30 -10.00
N VAL A 398 0.66 -34.39 -8.80
CA VAL A 398 0.57 -33.29 -7.82
C VAL A 398 1.75 -33.27 -6.86
N ASP A 399 2.95 -33.41 -7.40
CA ASP A 399 4.20 -33.45 -6.66
C ASP A 399 5.29 -32.64 -7.37
N ARG A 400 6.51 -32.66 -6.81
CA ARG A 400 7.67 -31.98 -7.39
C ARG A 400 8.00 -32.45 -8.81
N ALA A 401 7.88 -33.75 -9.08
CA ALA A 401 8.12 -34.28 -10.43
C ALA A 401 7.11 -33.72 -11.43
N GLY A 402 5.89 -33.43 -10.98
CA GLY A 402 4.87 -32.76 -11.77
C GLY A 402 5.25 -31.34 -12.21
N LEU A 403 5.89 -30.55 -11.34
CA LEU A 403 6.36 -29.20 -11.70
C LEU A 403 7.42 -29.23 -12.80
N ASP A 404 8.36 -30.19 -12.72
CA ASP A 404 9.39 -30.39 -13.76
C ASP A 404 8.76 -30.88 -15.07
N ALA A 405 7.77 -31.78 -15.01
CA ALA A 405 7.03 -32.26 -16.17
C ALA A 405 6.29 -31.12 -16.88
N LEU A 406 5.62 -30.22 -16.14
CA LEU A 406 4.96 -29.04 -16.71
C LEU A 406 5.94 -28.13 -17.44
N GLN A 407 7.14 -27.93 -16.87
CA GLN A 407 8.18 -27.13 -17.53
C GLN A 407 8.66 -27.78 -18.83
N GLY A 408 8.73 -29.12 -18.87
CA GLY A 408 9.01 -29.89 -20.08
C GLY A 408 7.97 -29.67 -21.17
N LEU A 409 6.67 -29.67 -20.83
CA LEU A 409 5.58 -29.45 -21.79
C LEU A 409 5.62 -28.05 -22.40
N VAL A 410 5.93 -27.00 -21.62
CA VAL A 410 6.06 -25.63 -22.14
C VAL A 410 7.28 -25.46 -23.05
N ASN A 411 8.35 -26.23 -22.77
CA ASN A 411 9.62 -26.15 -23.49
C ASN A 411 9.73 -27.17 -24.64
N ASP A 412 8.64 -27.84 -25.02
CA ASP A 412 8.66 -28.77 -26.14
C ASP A 412 9.12 -28.04 -27.42
N PRO A 413 10.24 -28.46 -28.05
CA PRO A 413 10.77 -27.77 -29.23
C PRO A 413 9.81 -27.81 -30.42
N ARG A 414 8.87 -28.76 -30.48
CA ARG A 414 7.84 -28.81 -31.53
C ARG A 414 6.91 -27.59 -31.46
N LEU A 415 6.76 -26.96 -30.30
CA LEU A 415 5.96 -25.73 -30.13
C LEU A 415 6.65 -24.49 -30.71
N ALA A 416 7.85 -24.61 -31.28
CA ALA A 416 8.62 -23.49 -31.83
C ALA A 416 7.83 -22.68 -32.88
N ALA A 417 7.00 -23.34 -33.68
CA ALA A 417 6.22 -22.73 -34.76
C ALA A 417 4.89 -22.07 -34.31
N LEU A 418 4.45 -22.30 -33.06
CA LEU A 418 3.22 -21.69 -32.54
C LEU A 418 3.35 -20.18 -32.35
N ASP A 419 2.23 -19.49 -32.52
CA ASP A 419 2.12 -18.06 -32.27
C ASP A 419 2.06 -17.72 -30.76
N GLN A 420 1.97 -16.42 -30.45
CA GLN A 420 1.98 -15.96 -29.07
C GLN A 420 0.69 -16.28 -28.32
N ASP A 421 -0.46 -16.31 -28.99
CA ASP A 421 -1.76 -16.53 -28.37
C ASP A 421 -1.96 -18.02 -28.05
N GLU A 422 -1.55 -18.91 -28.94
CA GLU A 422 -1.54 -20.37 -28.73
C GLU A 422 -0.60 -20.75 -27.57
N ARG A 423 0.62 -20.20 -27.56
CA ARG A 423 1.55 -20.35 -26.44
C ARG A 423 0.99 -19.76 -25.15
N ARG A 424 0.26 -18.66 -25.23
CA ARG A 424 -0.40 -18.06 -24.06
C ARG A 424 -1.46 -19.00 -23.50
N GLN A 425 -2.28 -19.64 -24.32
CA GLN A 425 -3.26 -20.63 -23.87
C GLN A 425 -2.59 -21.82 -23.16
N LEU A 426 -1.51 -22.36 -23.74
CA LEU A 426 -0.72 -23.41 -23.08
C LEU A 426 -0.17 -22.95 -21.72
N ASN A 427 0.41 -21.75 -21.68
CA ASN A 427 0.96 -21.17 -20.45
C ASN A 427 -0.11 -20.94 -19.38
N ILE A 428 -1.34 -20.58 -19.77
CA ILE A 428 -2.48 -20.46 -18.85
C ILE A 428 -2.80 -21.84 -18.26
N ALA A 429 -2.99 -22.86 -19.11
CA ALA A 429 -3.29 -24.23 -18.64
C ALA A 429 -2.19 -24.79 -17.72
N VAL A 430 -0.92 -24.55 -18.07
CA VAL A 430 0.23 -24.91 -17.22
C VAL A 430 0.24 -24.11 -15.92
N GLY A 431 -0.07 -22.82 -15.96
CA GLY A 431 -0.21 -21.97 -14.78
C GLY A 431 -1.27 -22.51 -13.82
N THR A 432 -2.47 -22.82 -14.32
CA THR A 432 -3.55 -23.40 -13.52
C THR A 432 -3.16 -24.75 -12.90
N LYS A 433 -2.51 -25.63 -13.66
CA LYS A 433 -2.03 -26.91 -13.13
C LYS A 433 -0.92 -26.71 -12.10
N ARG A 434 0.04 -25.79 -12.32
CA ARG A 434 1.08 -25.45 -11.33
C ARG A 434 0.46 -24.97 -10.02
N GLU A 435 -0.56 -24.13 -10.07
CA GLU A 435 -1.27 -23.66 -8.87
C GLU A 435 -1.96 -24.81 -8.13
N GLN A 436 -2.56 -25.76 -8.86
CA GLN A 436 -3.11 -26.97 -8.26
C GLN A 436 -2.02 -27.80 -7.56
N ILE A 437 -0.89 -28.03 -8.24
CA ILE A 437 0.24 -28.78 -7.66
C ILE A 437 0.77 -28.08 -6.42
N ALA A 438 0.98 -26.76 -6.47
CA ALA A 438 1.46 -25.98 -5.33
C ALA A 438 0.50 -26.09 -4.13
N ARG A 439 -0.82 -25.99 -4.36
CA ARG A 439 -1.82 -26.11 -3.29
C ARG A 439 -1.77 -27.48 -2.61
N GLU A 440 -1.73 -28.57 -3.38
CA GLU A 440 -1.67 -29.93 -2.83
C GLU A 440 -0.32 -30.21 -2.16
N TYR A 441 0.78 -29.71 -2.74
CA TYR A 441 2.12 -29.89 -2.21
C TYR A 441 2.34 -29.16 -0.87
N LEU A 442 1.80 -27.95 -0.73
CA LEU A 442 1.92 -27.14 0.49
C LEU A 442 0.99 -27.60 1.60
N LYS A 443 -0.08 -28.33 1.29
CA LYS A 443 -1.13 -28.71 2.25
C LYS A 443 -0.59 -29.42 3.51
N PRO A 444 0.27 -30.46 3.43
CA PRO A 444 0.78 -31.13 4.62
C PRO A 444 1.63 -30.20 5.51
N ASP A 445 2.39 -29.30 4.88
CA ASP A 445 3.22 -28.36 5.61
C ASP A 445 2.37 -27.23 6.24
N ILE A 446 1.27 -26.83 5.60
CA ILE A 446 0.27 -25.91 6.19
C ILE A 446 -0.43 -26.56 7.40
N GLU A 447 -0.86 -27.82 7.28
CA GLU A 447 -1.48 -28.56 8.38
C GLU A 447 -0.53 -28.72 9.57
N ARG A 448 0.76 -28.93 9.30
CA ARG A 448 1.80 -29.04 10.34
C ARG A 448 2.04 -27.75 11.13
N LEU A 449 1.68 -26.57 10.60
CA LEU A 449 1.88 -25.31 11.32
C LEU A 449 1.07 -25.22 12.61
N SER A 450 0.00 -26.02 12.77
CA SER A 450 -0.75 -26.11 14.03
C SER A 450 -0.21 -27.13 15.04
N ASP A 451 0.84 -27.88 14.69
CA ASP A 451 1.43 -28.90 15.57
C ASP A 451 2.49 -28.33 16.53
N PHE A 452 2.82 -27.03 16.42
CA PHE A 452 3.79 -26.38 17.28
C PHE A 452 3.12 -25.96 18.59
N ASP A 453 3.80 -26.25 19.70
CA ASP A 453 3.35 -25.86 21.03
C ASP A 453 3.24 -24.34 21.15
N ASP A 454 2.31 -23.87 22.00
CA ASP A 454 2.02 -22.46 22.22
C ASP A 454 2.94 -21.82 23.27
N ASP A 455 4.23 -22.17 23.23
CA ASP A 455 5.27 -21.74 24.17
C ASP A 455 6.49 -21.11 23.44
N LEU A 456 7.49 -20.64 24.19
CA LEU A 456 8.67 -19.99 23.61
C LEU A 456 9.53 -20.94 22.74
N GLU A 457 9.55 -22.23 23.05
CA GLU A 457 10.28 -23.23 22.28
C GLU A 457 9.55 -23.52 20.96
N GLY A 458 8.22 -23.65 21.02
CA GLY A 458 7.31 -23.79 19.90
C GLY A 458 7.38 -22.60 18.95
N LEU A 459 7.45 -21.36 19.47
CA LEU A 459 7.60 -20.16 18.63
C LEU A 459 8.92 -20.20 17.83
N LYS A 460 10.03 -20.58 18.48
CA LYS A 460 11.35 -20.72 17.83
C LYS A 460 11.35 -21.86 16.81
N ALA A 461 10.77 -23.00 17.17
CA ALA A 461 10.66 -24.18 16.30
C ALA A 461 9.81 -23.87 15.06
N LEU A 462 8.69 -23.16 15.24
CA LEU A 462 7.81 -22.71 14.15
C LEU A 462 8.55 -21.78 13.18
N SER A 463 9.28 -20.78 13.69
CA SER A 463 10.07 -19.88 12.83
C SER A 463 11.19 -20.62 12.09
N ALA A 464 11.90 -21.53 12.76
CA ALA A 464 12.95 -22.34 12.11
C ALA A 464 12.38 -23.25 11.02
N TYR A 465 11.26 -23.91 11.30
CA TYR A 465 10.55 -24.74 10.33
C TYR A 465 10.09 -23.92 9.12
N ALA A 466 9.47 -22.75 9.36
CA ALA A 466 9.06 -21.87 8.28
C ALA A 466 10.24 -21.46 7.40
N ALA A 467 11.36 -21.04 7.99
CA ALA A 467 12.59 -20.67 7.26
C ALA A 467 13.14 -21.83 6.41
N GLU A 468 13.17 -23.06 6.94
CA GLU A 468 13.57 -24.26 6.19
C GLU A 468 12.65 -24.50 4.99
N ARG A 469 11.33 -24.48 5.23
CA ARG A 469 10.32 -24.69 4.18
C ARG A 469 10.39 -23.60 3.11
N ARG A 470 10.57 -22.33 3.50
CA ARG A 470 10.77 -21.19 2.59
C ARG A 470 11.94 -21.45 1.64
N ALA A 471 13.07 -21.88 2.18
CA ALA A 471 14.26 -22.17 1.41
C ALA A 471 14.09 -23.37 0.46
N ASP A 472 13.27 -24.35 0.82
CA ASP A 472 12.91 -25.46 -0.07
C ASP A 472 11.97 -24.97 -1.19
N TYR A 473 10.85 -24.32 -0.86
CA TYR A 473 9.88 -23.84 -1.83
C TYR A 473 10.46 -22.87 -2.84
N ALA A 474 11.34 -21.94 -2.42
CA ALA A 474 11.97 -20.97 -3.29
C ALA A 474 12.77 -21.60 -4.45
N ARG A 475 13.09 -22.90 -4.38
CA ARG A 475 13.79 -23.63 -5.45
C ARG A 475 12.88 -24.04 -6.61
N PHE A 476 11.57 -24.17 -6.40
CA PHE A 476 10.65 -24.74 -7.41
C PHE A 476 9.27 -24.07 -7.49
N LEU A 477 8.84 -23.32 -6.46
CA LEU A 477 7.64 -22.50 -6.46
C LEU A 477 8.00 -21.03 -6.70
N ARG A 478 7.13 -20.33 -7.46
CA ARG A 478 7.18 -18.88 -7.62
C ARG A 478 6.65 -18.21 -6.36
N PRO A 479 7.14 -17.02 -5.96
CA PRO A 479 6.64 -16.23 -4.81
C PRO A 479 5.12 -16.30 -4.56
N ILE A 480 4.30 -16.15 -5.60
CA ILE A 480 2.84 -16.16 -5.48
C ILE A 480 2.25 -17.54 -5.11
N GLU A 481 2.91 -18.63 -5.51
CA GLU A 481 2.39 -20.00 -5.38
C GLU A 481 2.47 -20.53 -3.93
N TRP A 482 3.34 -19.95 -3.09
CA TRP A 482 3.52 -20.33 -1.69
C TRP A 482 3.05 -19.25 -0.70
N LEU A 483 2.41 -18.20 -1.21
CA LEU A 483 1.70 -17.21 -0.40
C LEU A 483 0.69 -17.85 0.58
N PRO A 484 -0.06 -18.92 0.24
CA PRO A 484 -0.95 -19.57 1.21
C PRO A 484 -0.21 -20.13 2.43
N PHE A 485 1.00 -20.64 2.25
CA PHE A 485 1.85 -21.09 3.36
C PHE A 485 2.26 -19.92 4.25
N ASP A 486 2.69 -18.79 3.66
CA ASP A 486 3.05 -17.60 4.43
C ASP A 486 1.88 -17.02 5.23
N GLN A 487 0.67 -17.02 4.65
CA GLN A 487 -0.54 -16.59 5.34
C GLN A 487 -0.87 -17.53 6.53
N ALA A 488 -0.78 -18.84 6.31
CA ALA A 488 -0.99 -19.83 7.37
C ALA A 488 0.08 -19.71 8.47
N TYR A 489 1.34 -19.49 8.10
CA TYR A 489 2.45 -19.28 9.03
C TYR A 489 2.23 -18.05 9.90
N ARG A 490 1.85 -16.90 9.32
CA ARG A 490 1.56 -15.69 10.10
C ARG A 490 0.45 -15.93 11.12
N LYS A 491 -0.60 -16.66 10.73
CA LYS A 491 -1.69 -17.03 11.64
C LYS A 491 -1.21 -17.95 12.76
N ALA A 492 -0.48 -19.02 12.43
CA ALA A 492 0.07 -19.94 13.41
C ALA A 492 1.04 -19.24 14.37
N ARG A 493 1.91 -18.37 13.85
CA ARG A 493 2.87 -17.60 14.65
C ARG A 493 2.18 -16.64 15.60
N ALA A 494 1.12 -15.95 15.17
CA ALA A 494 0.33 -15.10 16.05
C ALA A 494 -0.30 -15.91 17.20
N THR A 495 -0.85 -17.08 16.91
CA THR A 495 -1.43 -17.97 17.94
C THR A 495 -0.36 -18.49 18.92
N VAL A 496 0.77 -18.97 18.42
CA VAL A 496 1.87 -19.46 19.28
C VAL A 496 2.49 -18.31 20.08
N ALA A 497 2.63 -17.12 19.49
CA ALA A 497 3.14 -15.94 20.18
C ALA A 497 2.20 -15.47 21.30
N GLU A 498 0.89 -15.56 21.10
CA GLU A 498 -0.09 -15.25 22.15
C GLU A 498 0.05 -16.19 23.35
N GLY A 499 0.19 -17.50 23.14
CA GLY A 499 0.42 -18.47 24.23
C GLY A 499 1.78 -18.31 24.91
N ALA A 500 2.83 -18.05 24.12
CA ALA A 500 4.20 -17.91 24.63
C ALA A 500 4.46 -16.62 25.41
N PHE A 501 3.51 -15.65 25.37
CA PHE A 501 3.74 -14.32 25.92
C PHE A 501 3.85 -14.31 27.45
N GLU A 502 3.06 -15.12 28.16
CA GLU A 502 3.13 -15.21 29.63
C GLU A 502 4.49 -15.77 30.09
N GLU A 503 4.94 -16.87 29.49
CA GLU A 503 6.27 -17.45 29.75
C GLU A 503 7.39 -16.44 29.46
N TYR A 504 7.24 -15.63 28.41
CA TYR A 504 8.20 -14.58 28.11
C TYR A 504 8.24 -13.48 29.17
N GLN A 505 7.09 -13.08 29.71
CA GLN A 505 7.04 -12.12 30.80
C GLN A 505 7.72 -12.66 32.06
N ASP A 506 7.51 -13.94 32.37
CA ASP A 506 8.17 -14.62 33.49
C ASP A 506 9.70 -14.66 33.28
N TYR A 507 10.14 -15.03 32.08
CA TYR A 507 11.56 -14.98 31.71
C TYR A 507 12.16 -13.58 31.92
N LEU A 508 11.46 -12.52 31.49
CA LEU A 508 11.91 -11.14 31.68
C LEU A 508 11.95 -10.73 33.17
N ALA A 509 10.97 -11.18 33.96
CA ALA A 509 10.89 -10.90 35.38
C ALA A 509 12.05 -11.53 36.18
N ASP A 510 12.49 -12.74 35.78
CA ASP A 510 13.59 -13.47 36.41
C ASP A 510 14.99 -12.87 36.13
N LEU A 511 15.11 -11.98 35.14
CA LEU A 511 16.39 -11.34 34.83
C LEU A 511 16.84 -10.42 35.98
N PRO A 512 18.13 -10.52 36.41
CA PRO A 512 18.64 -9.68 37.49
C PRO A 512 18.72 -8.20 37.08
N GLU A 513 18.59 -7.29 38.05
CA GLU A 513 18.65 -5.84 37.82
C GLU A 513 20.12 -5.36 37.66
N ASN A 514 20.74 -5.72 36.53
CA ASN A 514 22.10 -5.33 36.17
C ASN A 514 22.24 -5.02 34.67
N ALA A 515 23.37 -4.45 34.26
CA ALA A 515 23.61 -4.04 32.87
C ALA A 515 23.68 -5.22 31.88
N GLU A 516 24.13 -6.41 32.30
CA GLU A 516 24.22 -7.61 31.45
C GLU A 516 22.82 -8.10 31.03
N SER A 517 21.82 -7.92 31.91
CA SER A 517 20.43 -8.27 31.60
C SER A 517 19.84 -7.42 30.48
N ILE A 518 20.27 -6.16 30.29
CA ILE A 518 19.77 -5.32 29.18
C ILE A 518 20.18 -5.94 27.84
N ALA A 519 21.44 -6.34 27.69
CA ALA A 519 21.92 -7.02 26.48
C ALA A 519 21.22 -8.38 26.27
N THR A 520 20.88 -9.07 27.36
CA THR A 520 20.13 -10.33 27.33
C THR A 520 18.69 -10.14 26.84
N ILE A 521 18.03 -9.05 27.22
CA ILE A 521 16.69 -8.67 26.73
C ILE A 521 16.73 -8.41 25.22
N ASP A 522 17.70 -7.61 24.75
CA ASP A 522 17.84 -7.30 23.32
C ASP A 522 18.08 -8.56 22.49
N ALA A 523 18.96 -9.45 22.97
CA ALA A 523 19.22 -10.75 22.32
C ALA A 523 17.97 -11.64 22.30
N ALA A 524 17.16 -11.63 23.37
CA ALA A 524 15.92 -12.39 23.44
C ALA A 524 14.91 -11.92 22.38
N VAL A 525 14.69 -10.61 22.24
CA VAL A 525 13.81 -10.04 21.19
C VAL A 525 14.32 -10.38 19.79
N GLN A 526 15.62 -10.22 19.55
CA GLN A 526 16.22 -10.55 18.24
C GLN A 526 16.06 -12.02 17.89
N SER A 527 16.15 -12.92 18.87
CA SER A 527 15.97 -14.36 18.65
C SER A 527 14.55 -14.74 18.21
N LEU A 528 13.55 -13.91 18.53
CA LEU A 528 12.15 -14.08 18.09
C LEU A 528 11.88 -13.47 16.71
N ALA A 529 12.72 -12.53 16.27
CA ALA A 529 12.57 -11.74 15.04
C ALA A 529 13.37 -12.31 13.85
N VAL A 530 13.43 -13.63 13.68
CA VAL A 530 14.26 -14.33 12.65
C VAL A 530 13.95 -13.85 11.21
N ASP A 531 12.70 -13.44 10.94
CA ASP A 531 12.24 -12.93 9.63
C ASP A 531 11.95 -11.41 9.64
N GLY A 532 12.50 -10.67 10.62
CA GLY A 532 12.18 -9.28 10.88
C GLY A 532 11.08 -9.09 11.94
N MET A 533 10.89 -7.85 12.38
CA MET A 533 9.83 -7.49 13.32
C MET A 533 8.48 -7.49 12.60
N SER A 534 7.54 -8.26 13.13
CA SER A 534 6.17 -8.34 12.67
C SER A 534 5.21 -7.90 13.78
N ALA A 535 4.01 -7.47 13.40
CA ALA A 535 3.05 -6.87 14.34
C ALA A 535 2.65 -7.81 15.50
N ASP A 536 2.63 -9.12 15.28
CA ASP A 536 2.38 -10.17 16.28
C ASP A 536 3.43 -10.21 17.40
N LEU A 537 4.65 -9.70 17.18
CA LEU A 537 5.67 -9.57 18.21
C LEU A 537 5.65 -8.23 18.95
N GLY A 538 4.74 -7.32 18.62
CA GLY A 538 4.60 -6.02 19.29
C GLY A 538 4.55 -6.12 20.82
N PRO A 539 3.76 -7.04 21.41
CA PRO A 539 3.72 -7.23 22.86
C PRO A 539 5.08 -7.63 23.48
N PHE A 540 5.85 -8.49 22.80
CA PHE A 540 7.18 -8.93 23.26
C PHE A 540 8.18 -7.77 23.29
N VAL A 541 8.17 -6.95 22.24
CA VAL A 541 9.02 -5.76 22.15
C VAL A 541 8.66 -4.76 23.25
N ALA A 542 7.37 -4.50 23.47
CA ALA A 542 6.91 -3.59 24.51
C ALA A 542 7.27 -4.08 25.92
N ALA A 543 7.10 -5.38 26.21
CA ALA A 543 7.47 -5.98 27.49
C ALA A 543 8.99 -5.88 27.73
N SER A 544 9.79 -6.13 26.69
CA SER A 544 11.25 -6.02 26.73
C SER A 544 11.73 -4.61 26.99
N GLN A 545 11.20 -3.63 26.26
CA GLN A 545 11.52 -2.21 26.45
C GLN A 545 11.16 -1.75 27.85
N LYS A 546 9.99 -2.15 28.36
CA LYS A 546 9.56 -1.85 29.73
C LYS A 546 10.54 -2.45 30.75
N ARG A 547 10.87 -3.75 30.64
CA ARG A 547 11.78 -4.41 31.58
C ARG A 547 13.19 -3.82 31.52
N ALA A 548 13.71 -3.50 30.33
CA ALA A 548 15.00 -2.85 30.17
C ALA A 548 15.03 -1.46 30.83
N ALA A 549 13.95 -0.68 30.70
CA ALA A 549 13.81 0.61 31.38
C ALA A 549 13.75 0.47 32.92
N ASP A 550 13.06 -0.55 33.43
CA ASP A 550 12.99 -0.85 34.87
C ASP A 550 14.38 -1.23 35.41
N ILE A 551 15.09 -2.15 34.73
CA ILE A 551 16.46 -2.56 35.10
C ILE A 551 17.41 -1.37 35.05
N LEU A 552 17.35 -0.55 34.00
CA LEU A 552 18.20 0.63 33.87
C LEU A 552 17.94 1.63 35.01
N THR A 553 16.69 1.78 35.42
CA THR A 553 16.32 2.61 36.58
C THR A 553 16.91 2.04 37.87
N ALA A 554 16.77 0.74 38.12
CA ALA A 554 17.31 0.08 39.30
C ALA A 554 18.86 0.15 39.37
N VAL A 555 19.54 -0.09 38.24
CA VAL A 555 21.00 0.07 38.12
C VAL A 555 21.41 1.50 38.46
N ARG A 556 20.73 2.49 37.87
CA ARG A 556 20.98 3.92 38.11
C ARG A 556 20.71 4.36 39.54
N GLU A 557 19.75 3.75 40.22
CA GLU A 557 19.47 3.99 41.64
C GLU A 557 20.50 3.35 42.55
N LYS A 558 20.96 2.13 42.22
CA LYS A 558 22.04 1.46 42.94
C LYS A 558 23.35 2.23 42.81
N GLU A 559 23.77 2.57 41.59
CA GLU A 559 24.96 3.40 41.34
C GLU A 559 24.87 4.74 42.07
N CYS A 560 23.68 5.37 42.08
CA CYS A 560 23.44 6.61 42.80
C CYS A 560 23.63 6.43 44.32
N ARG A 561 23.12 5.35 44.91
CA ARG A 561 23.34 5.04 46.32
C ARG A 561 24.81 4.78 46.62
N ASP A 562 25.49 4.00 45.79
CA ASP A 562 26.91 3.68 45.96
C ASP A 562 27.77 4.97 45.92
N VAL A 563 27.45 5.91 45.02
CA VAL A 563 28.11 7.23 44.95
C VAL A 563 27.79 8.08 46.18
N GLN A 564 26.53 8.11 46.64
CA GLN A 564 26.15 8.85 47.85
C GLN A 564 26.84 8.28 49.10
N ASP A 565 27.02 6.96 49.15
CA ASP A 565 27.71 6.26 50.23
C ASP A 565 29.23 6.49 50.15
N GLU A 566 29.85 6.47 48.96
CA GLU A 566 31.27 6.83 48.75
C GLU A 566 31.53 8.29 49.19
N ALA A 567 30.58 9.19 48.93
CA ALA A 567 30.66 10.59 49.31
C ALA A 567 30.27 10.87 50.78
N ASP A 568 30.01 9.85 51.60
CA ASP A 568 29.59 9.97 53.01
C ASP A 568 28.32 10.84 53.23
N LEU A 569 27.39 10.87 52.26
CA LEU A 569 26.14 11.60 52.42
C LEU A 569 25.19 10.85 53.37
N GLY A 570 25.00 11.38 54.58
CA GLY A 570 23.98 10.92 55.51
C GLY A 570 22.55 11.09 54.99
N SER A 571 21.58 10.38 55.59
CA SER A 571 20.16 10.46 55.18
C SER A 571 19.54 11.85 55.28
N ARG A 572 20.10 12.71 56.17
CA ARG A 572 19.71 14.12 56.32
C ARG A 572 20.28 14.94 55.17
N ASP A 573 21.56 14.77 54.86
CA ASP A 573 22.26 15.57 53.85
C ASP A 573 21.73 15.29 52.46
N ARG A 574 21.40 14.02 52.14
CA ARG A 574 20.73 13.66 50.89
C ARG A 574 19.47 14.48 50.59
N LYS A 575 18.72 14.86 51.63
CA LYS A 575 17.46 15.60 51.54
C LYS A 575 17.62 17.12 51.63
N ARG A 576 18.84 17.63 51.85
CA ARG A 576 19.08 19.07 51.83
C ARG A 576 18.78 19.61 50.43
N ILE A 577 18.10 20.73 50.37
CA ILE A 577 17.82 21.38 49.08
C ILE A 577 19.07 22.15 48.66
N VAL A 578 19.48 21.99 47.41
CA VAL A 578 20.51 22.77 46.74
C VAL A 578 19.84 23.60 45.66
N LEU A 579 20.24 24.86 45.53
CA LEU A 579 19.80 25.71 44.44
C LEU A 579 20.59 25.38 43.17
N GLY A 580 20.08 24.47 42.35
CA GLY A 580 20.64 24.12 41.04
C GLY A 580 20.38 25.17 39.95
N PRO A 581 20.70 24.84 38.67
CA PRO A 581 20.59 25.78 37.57
C PRO A 581 19.12 26.12 37.26
N ASP A 582 18.27 25.09 37.20
CA ASP A 582 16.85 25.19 36.85
C ASP A 582 15.92 25.31 38.07
N GLY A 583 16.47 25.44 39.27
CA GLY A 583 15.69 25.56 40.50
C GLY A 583 16.22 24.67 41.62
N LYS A 584 15.31 24.20 42.46
CA LYS A 584 15.63 23.48 43.70
C LYS A 584 15.78 21.98 43.41
N VAL A 585 16.85 21.36 43.90
CA VAL A 585 17.11 19.92 43.78
C VAL A 585 17.65 19.38 45.10
N GLU A 586 17.33 18.14 45.45
CA GLU A 586 17.93 17.48 46.62
C GLU A 586 19.44 17.24 46.38
N LEU A 587 20.28 17.48 47.39
CA LEU A 587 21.74 17.30 47.32
C LEU A 587 22.11 15.89 46.88
N GLY A 588 21.42 14.87 47.39
CA GLY A 588 21.63 13.49 46.96
C GLY A 588 21.37 13.27 45.47
N ARG A 589 20.33 13.92 44.91
CA ARG A 589 20.05 13.85 43.47
C ARG A 589 21.10 14.60 42.65
N MET A 590 21.57 15.76 43.13
CA MET A 590 22.63 16.52 42.48
C MET A 590 23.93 15.72 42.43
N VAL A 591 24.34 15.11 43.53
CA VAL A 591 25.54 14.24 43.61
C VAL A 591 25.46 13.09 42.60
N CYS A 592 24.31 12.42 42.50
CA CYS A 592 24.12 11.35 41.52
C CYS A 592 24.15 11.86 40.08
N ALA A 593 23.59 13.04 39.81
CA ALA A 593 23.64 13.65 38.49
C ALA A 593 25.07 14.07 38.10
N LEU A 594 25.85 14.60 39.05
CA LEU A 594 27.27 14.90 38.85
C LEU A 594 28.08 13.63 38.53
N ALA A 595 27.81 12.52 39.22
CA ALA A 595 28.47 11.25 38.95
C ALA A 595 28.11 10.67 37.57
N ARG A 596 26.83 10.73 37.18
CA ARG A 596 26.40 10.33 35.82
C ARG A 596 27.01 11.19 34.72
N ALA A 597 27.30 12.45 35.02
CA ALA A 597 28.01 13.36 34.14
C ALA A 597 29.53 13.06 34.05
N GLY A 598 30.02 12.04 34.77
CA GLY A 598 31.41 11.57 34.73
C GLY A 598 32.32 12.17 35.80
N ASN A 599 31.78 12.93 36.75
CA ASN A 599 32.55 13.46 37.88
C ASN A 599 32.67 12.39 38.98
N LYS A 600 33.85 12.19 39.56
CA LYS A 600 34.01 11.30 40.71
C LYS A 600 33.77 12.09 42.00
N VAL A 601 32.72 11.80 42.75
CA VAL A 601 32.44 12.44 44.05
C VAL A 601 33.15 11.65 45.15
N HIS A 602 33.89 12.31 46.04
CA HIS A 602 34.73 11.66 47.04
C HIS A 602 34.20 11.78 48.47
N GLU A 603 33.72 12.96 48.88
CA GLU A 603 33.40 13.22 50.29
C GLU A 603 32.51 14.47 50.39
N PHE A 604 31.56 14.46 51.34
CA PHE A 604 30.73 15.58 51.72
C PHE A 604 30.88 15.86 53.21
N ASP A 605 31.43 17.02 53.56
CA ASP A 605 31.70 17.41 54.94
C ASP A 605 30.80 18.56 55.41
N ASP A 606 30.30 18.44 56.64
CA ASP A 606 29.67 19.54 57.40
C ASP A 606 30.79 20.39 58.01
N GLY A 607 31.01 21.58 57.45
CA GLY A 607 32.05 22.50 57.89
C GLY A 607 31.60 23.35 59.08
N ASP A 608 32.44 24.32 59.46
CA ASP A 608 32.08 25.30 60.49
C ASP A 608 31.15 26.40 59.92
N ASP A 609 30.35 27.03 60.78
CA ASP A 609 29.58 28.26 60.47
C ASP A 609 28.67 28.17 59.21
N ASP A 610 27.76 27.19 59.16
CA ASP A 610 26.78 26.99 58.08
C ASP A 610 27.40 26.76 56.69
N THR A 611 28.65 26.28 56.65
CA THR A 611 29.35 25.93 55.40
C THR A 611 29.46 24.42 55.23
N TYR A 612 29.40 23.96 53.98
CA TYR A 612 29.48 22.54 53.64
C TYR A 612 30.44 22.36 52.47
N GLU A 613 31.16 21.25 52.42
CA GLU A 613 32.14 20.99 51.36
C GLU A 613 31.81 19.70 50.60
N LEU A 614 31.72 19.77 49.28
CA LEU A 614 31.64 18.59 48.41
C LEU A 614 32.95 18.46 47.63
N LYS A 615 33.72 17.43 47.94
CA LYS A 615 34.97 17.10 47.26
C LYS A 615 34.68 16.18 46.08
N LEU A 616 35.16 16.55 44.90
CA LEU A 616 34.97 15.78 43.67
C LEU A 616 36.18 15.92 42.74
N THR A 617 36.34 14.96 41.83
CA THR A 617 37.23 15.07 40.66
C THR A 617 36.37 15.21 39.42
N SER A 618 36.56 16.29 38.67
CA SER A 618 35.83 16.52 37.43
C SER A 618 36.28 15.60 36.30
N THR A 619 35.53 15.59 35.19
CA THR A 619 35.81 14.74 34.02
C THR A 619 37.22 14.93 33.42
N ASP A 620 37.78 16.13 33.56
CA ASP A 620 39.16 16.49 33.18
C ASP A 620 40.23 16.10 34.23
N GLN A 621 39.87 15.26 35.21
CA GLN A 621 40.72 14.75 36.29
C GLN A 621 41.21 15.80 37.29
N ASN A 622 40.59 16.99 37.32
CA ASN A 622 40.92 18.01 38.32
C ASN A 622 40.17 17.78 39.63
N TYR A 623 40.91 17.70 40.74
CA TYR A 623 40.33 17.65 42.08
C TYR A 623 39.84 19.03 42.51
N GLN A 624 38.59 19.10 42.95
CA GLN A 624 37.89 20.33 43.31
C GLN A 624 37.11 20.13 44.61
N THR A 625 37.07 21.18 45.43
CA THR A 625 36.18 21.29 46.60
C THR A 625 35.15 22.36 46.33
N VAL A 626 33.88 21.97 46.19
CA VAL A 626 32.74 22.88 46.07
C VAL A 626 32.29 23.25 47.48
N ILE A 627 32.36 24.52 47.82
CA ILE A 627 31.99 25.04 49.14
C ILE A 627 30.58 25.64 49.03
N PHE A 628 29.65 25.10 49.79
CA PHE A 628 28.28 25.61 49.94
C PHE A 628 28.16 26.47 51.19
N HIS A 629 27.18 27.36 51.17
CA HIS A 629 26.65 28.01 52.37
C HIS A 629 25.14 27.77 52.46
N GLU A 630 24.62 27.69 53.68
CA GLU A 630 23.18 27.71 53.89
C GLU A 630 22.63 29.13 53.69
N ALA A 631 21.60 29.25 52.86
CA ALA A 631 20.95 30.51 52.54
C ALA A 631 19.43 30.34 52.46
N GLU A 632 18.71 31.43 52.66
CA GLU A 632 17.28 31.50 52.37
C GLU A 632 17.07 31.48 50.85
N ILE A 633 16.52 30.38 50.33
CA ILE A 633 16.28 30.16 48.89
C ILE A 633 14.81 30.34 48.50
N GLY A 634 13.97 30.74 49.46
CA GLY A 634 12.56 31.08 49.31
C GLY A 634 11.94 31.43 50.66
N PRO A 635 10.69 31.92 50.68
CA PRO A 635 9.99 32.23 51.93
C PRO A 635 9.95 31.00 52.83
N ASP A 636 10.53 31.13 54.03
CA ASP A 636 10.61 30.08 55.05
C ASP A 636 11.35 28.79 54.61
N GLU A 637 12.24 28.87 53.61
CA GLU A 637 12.98 27.73 53.09
C GLU A 637 14.49 28.00 53.02
N THR A 638 15.27 27.20 53.75
CA THR A 638 16.73 27.22 53.68
C THR A 638 17.25 26.13 52.75
N GLY A 639 18.36 26.42 52.08
CA GLY A 639 19.06 25.45 51.25
C GLY A 639 20.48 25.86 50.95
N LEU A 640 21.21 24.96 50.31
CA LEU A 640 22.62 25.10 49.98
C LEU A 640 22.78 25.88 48.67
N VAL A 641 23.66 26.89 48.70
CA VAL A 641 24.07 27.65 47.52
C VAL A 641 25.59 27.61 47.43
N GLY A 642 26.13 27.28 46.26
CA GLY A 642 27.57 27.27 46.05
C GLY A 642 28.15 28.68 46.25
N LYS A 643 29.10 28.78 47.17
CA LYS A 643 29.80 30.01 47.55
C LYS A 643 31.16 30.13 46.90
N ALA A 644 31.87 29.02 46.79
CA ALA A 644 33.20 28.99 46.19
C ALA A 644 33.52 27.61 45.64
N VAL A 645 34.47 27.56 44.72
CA VAL A 645 35.12 26.32 44.28
C VAL A 645 36.62 26.49 44.52
N SER A 646 37.24 25.49 45.14
CA SER A 646 38.68 25.45 45.38
C SER A 646 39.31 24.32 44.60
N ASP A 647 40.47 24.56 43.99
CA ASP A 647 41.30 23.55 43.32
C ASP A 647 42.78 23.73 43.72
N ALA A 648 43.69 23.07 42.99
CA ALA A 648 45.14 23.22 43.21
C ALA A 648 45.69 24.62 42.87
N ASN A 649 44.96 25.43 42.10
CA ASN A 649 45.36 26.77 41.67
C ASN A 649 44.85 27.87 42.61
N GLY A 650 43.86 27.57 43.45
CA GLY A 650 43.40 28.45 44.51
C GLY A 650 41.90 28.32 44.75
N ARG A 651 41.37 29.27 45.53
CA ARG A 651 39.95 29.38 45.85
C ARG A 651 39.31 30.48 45.01
N HIS A 652 38.21 30.16 44.34
CA HIS A 652 37.42 31.08 43.54
C HIS A 652 36.03 31.25 44.16
N GLU A 653 35.73 32.45 44.66
CA GLU A 653 34.39 32.79 45.16
C GLU A 653 33.43 32.97 43.98
N LEU A 654 32.20 32.49 44.14
CA LEU A 654 31.15 32.47 43.12
C LEU A 654 30.02 33.43 43.47
N SER A 655 29.59 34.23 42.51
CA SER A 655 28.25 34.83 42.54
C SER A 655 27.18 33.76 42.29
N LEU A 656 25.92 34.06 42.64
CA LEU A 656 24.81 33.15 42.40
C LEU A 656 24.67 32.74 40.91
N LEU A 657 24.92 33.67 39.99
CA LEU A 657 24.87 33.38 38.54
C LEU A 657 26.01 32.47 38.11
N GLU A 658 27.23 32.70 38.63
CA GLU A 658 28.40 31.85 38.36
C GLU A 658 28.21 30.46 38.95
N TRP A 659 27.62 30.34 40.14
CA TRP A 659 27.24 29.04 40.72
C TRP A 659 26.28 28.26 39.81
N LYS A 660 25.21 28.89 39.34
CA LYS A 660 24.25 28.25 38.42
C LYS A 660 24.91 27.81 37.11
N GLY A 661 25.77 28.67 36.54
CA GLY A 661 26.55 28.33 35.35
C GLY A 661 27.49 27.16 35.59
N TYR A 662 28.26 27.21 36.68
CA TYR A 662 29.19 26.15 37.09
C TYR A 662 28.49 24.81 37.24
N ILE A 663 27.38 24.74 37.99
CA ILE A 663 26.69 23.48 38.20
C ILE A 663 26.00 22.97 36.93
N ALA A 664 25.46 23.83 36.07
CA ALA A 664 24.92 23.43 34.77
C ALA A 664 26.01 22.79 33.89
N THR A 665 27.19 23.41 33.81
CA THR A 665 28.35 22.87 33.08
C THR A 665 28.79 21.52 33.63
N MET A 666 28.87 21.38 34.96
CA MET A 666 29.25 20.13 35.61
C MET A 666 28.23 19.01 35.37
N LEU A 667 26.93 19.34 35.37
CA LEU A 667 25.85 18.40 35.04
C LEU A 667 25.81 18.01 33.55
N ALA A 668 26.35 18.85 32.67
CA ALA A 668 26.57 18.56 31.26
C ALA A 668 27.86 17.73 31.00
N GLY A 669 28.57 17.31 32.06
CA GLY A 669 29.81 16.52 31.96
C GLY A 669 31.04 17.30 31.53
N GLN A 670 30.96 18.62 31.55
CA GLN A 670 32.05 19.53 31.20
C GLN A 670 32.77 20.02 32.46
N SER A 671 34.01 20.48 32.30
CA SER A 671 34.79 21.08 33.40
C SER A 671 34.16 22.40 33.85
N GLY A 672 33.61 22.44 35.06
CA GLY A 672 33.01 23.65 35.62
C GLY A 672 34.01 24.81 35.76
N LEU A 673 35.29 24.53 35.99
CA LEU A 673 36.35 25.54 36.04
C LEU A 673 36.62 26.20 34.68
N ALA A 674 36.48 25.44 33.59
CA ALA A 674 36.60 26.00 32.24
C ALA A 674 35.47 27.02 31.99
N ALA A 675 34.24 26.74 32.44
CA ALA A 675 33.13 27.69 32.34
C ALA A 675 33.38 28.98 33.13
N LEU A 676 33.93 28.88 34.35
CA LEU A 676 34.29 30.05 35.16
C LEU A 676 35.39 30.89 34.51
N SER A 677 36.41 30.25 33.91
CA SER A 677 37.49 30.94 33.21
C SER A 677 37.04 31.60 31.90
N SER A 678 36.00 31.07 31.25
CA SER A 678 35.41 31.63 30.03
C SER A 678 34.47 32.82 30.29
N GLY A 679 34.16 33.09 31.57
CA GLY A 679 33.56 34.31 32.10
C GLY A 679 32.30 34.80 31.40
N ALA A 680 31.12 34.46 31.94
CA ALA A 680 29.82 35.16 31.83
C ALA A 680 29.25 35.56 30.43
N ALA A 681 30.01 35.48 29.34
CA ALA A 681 29.58 35.85 28.00
C ALA A 681 28.66 34.79 27.36
N ALA A 682 28.72 33.54 27.85
CA ALA A 682 27.87 32.46 27.35
C ALA A 682 26.42 32.57 27.84
N TYR A 683 26.17 33.18 29.00
CA TYR A 683 24.79 33.36 29.52
C TYR A 683 24.10 34.62 28.99
N SER A 684 24.81 35.45 28.20
CA SER A 684 24.22 36.48 27.34
C SER A 684 24.08 36.02 25.88
N GLY A 685 23.49 34.85 25.66
CA GLY A 685 22.81 34.48 24.40
C GLY A 685 23.54 34.70 23.08
N ASN A 686 24.87 34.56 22.99
CA ASN A 686 25.60 34.54 21.72
C ASN A 686 27.05 34.10 21.90
N SER A 687 27.37 32.82 21.71
CA SER A 687 28.66 32.47 21.10
C SER A 687 28.59 31.12 20.40
N ALA A 688 28.66 31.18 19.07
CA ALA A 688 28.98 30.07 18.21
C ALA A 688 30.50 29.91 18.15
N ALA A 689 31.02 28.75 18.57
CA ALA A 689 32.36 28.33 18.23
C ALA A 689 32.37 26.81 18.06
N GLY A 690 32.47 26.34 16.81
CA GLY A 690 32.70 24.93 16.52
C GLY A 690 32.21 24.35 15.19
N ILE A 691 31.57 25.11 14.29
CA ILE A 691 30.94 24.54 13.08
C ILE A 691 31.59 25.08 11.79
N GLN A 692 31.85 24.15 10.87
CA GLN A 692 32.22 24.31 9.46
C GLN A 692 31.55 25.53 8.79
N PRO A 693 32.17 26.18 7.78
CA PRO A 693 31.64 27.43 7.20
C PRO A 693 30.20 27.25 6.69
N GLN A 694 29.24 27.99 7.27
CA GLN A 694 27.81 27.97 6.90
C GLN A 694 27.55 28.18 5.39
N SER A 695 28.49 28.76 4.65
CA SER A 695 28.39 29.01 3.21
C SER A 695 28.42 27.74 2.35
N ASP A 696 29.08 26.68 2.80
CA ASP A 696 29.15 25.40 2.05
C ASP A 696 27.91 24.54 2.33
N LEU A 697 27.42 24.56 3.57
CA LEU A 697 26.15 23.95 3.97
C LEU A 697 24.95 24.59 3.27
N ARG A 698 24.91 25.94 3.16
CA ARG A 698 23.85 26.63 2.39
C ARG A 698 23.87 26.29 0.90
N ARG A 699 25.05 26.04 0.31
CA ARG A 699 25.19 25.62 -1.09
C ARG A 699 24.80 24.17 -1.33
N GLU A 700 25.05 23.27 -0.38
CA GLU A 700 24.55 21.89 -0.44
C GLU A 700 23.03 21.83 -0.21
N TYR A 701 22.51 22.62 0.73
CA TYR A 701 21.07 22.78 0.96
C TYR A 701 20.32 23.23 -0.29
N ALA A 702 20.80 24.27 -0.98
CA ALA A 702 20.18 24.74 -2.23
C ALA A 702 20.18 23.67 -3.35
N ARG A 703 21.20 22.79 -3.36
CA ARG A 703 21.30 21.67 -4.31
C ARG A 703 20.33 20.53 -3.99
N CYS A 704 20.21 20.13 -2.72
CA CYS A 704 19.22 19.12 -2.31
C CYS A 704 17.79 19.64 -2.49
N ARG A 705 17.50 20.91 -2.16
CA ARG A 705 16.18 21.52 -2.38
C ARG A 705 15.75 21.48 -3.84
N THR A 706 16.67 21.79 -4.75
CA THR A 706 16.39 21.72 -6.20
C THR A 706 16.10 20.29 -6.66
N ARG A 707 16.81 19.29 -6.10
CA ARG A 707 16.59 17.87 -6.45
C ARG A 707 15.27 17.31 -5.93
N VAL A 708 14.88 17.66 -4.70
CA VAL A 708 13.57 17.26 -4.15
C VAL A 708 12.43 17.86 -4.98
N ARG A 709 12.54 19.13 -5.39
CA ARG A 709 11.56 19.75 -6.30
C ARG A 709 11.52 19.11 -7.68
N ASP A 710 12.67 18.64 -8.21
CA ASP A 710 12.71 17.91 -9.48
C ASP A 710 12.05 16.53 -9.38
N MET A 711 12.24 15.84 -8.24
CA MET A 711 11.57 14.55 -7.96
C MET A 711 10.05 14.74 -7.78
N GLU A 712 9.62 15.81 -7.11
CA GLU A 712 8.21 16.17 -6.94
C GLU A 712 7.56 16.58 -8.26
N ALA A 713 8.24 17.38 -9.09
CA ALA A 713 7.76 17.74 -10.43
C ALA A 713 7.58 16.51 -11.34
N ARG A 714 8.26 15.41 -11.02
CA ARG A 714 8.14 14.10 -11.68
C ARG A 714 7.14 13.16 -11.01
N ASN A 715 6.46 13.58 -9.94
CA ASN A 715 5.55 12.77 -9.12
C ASN A 715 6.15 11.42 -8.68
N LEU A 716 7.42 11.40 -8.30
CA LEU A 716 8.06 10.17 -7.81
C LEU A 716 7.66 9.89 -6.36
N THR A 717 7.10 8.71 -6.12
CA THR A 717 6.88 8.14 -4.78
C THR A 717 8.04 7.23 -4.39
N PRO A 718 8.24 6.92 -3.10
CA PRO A 718 9.24 5.94 -2.66
C PRO A 718 9.13 4.59 -3.36
N GLU A 719 7.95 4.15 -3.82
CA GLU A 719 7.82 2.91 -4.59
C GLU A 719 8.28 3.02 -6.05
N THR A 720 8.20 4.22 -6.64
CA THR A 720 8.47 4.47 -8.07
C THR A 720 9.85 5.05 -8.36
N MET A 721 10.58 5.46 -7.31
CA MET A 721 11.98 5.86 -7.42
C MET A 721 12.89 4.67 -7.76
N SER A 722 13.86 4.89 -8.64
CA SER A 722 14.97 3.94 -8.82
C SER A 722 15.82 3.85 -7.54
N ALA A 723 16.59 2.76 -7.39
CA ALA A 723 17.46 2.58 -6.23
C ALA A 723 18.47 3.75 -6.07
N GLU A 724 18.96 4.31 -7.17
CA GLU A 724 19.87 5.47 -7.17
C GLU A 724 19.17 6.75 -6.70
N GLU A 725 17.91 6.95 -7.07
CA GLU A 725 17.10 8.10 -6.64
C GLU A 725 16.72 8.00 -5.16
N LYS A 726 16.40 6.79 -4.67
CA LYS A 726 16.19 6.55 -3.23
C LYS A 726 17.45 6.83 -2.44
N GLN A 727 18.60 6.32 -2.89
CA GLN A 727 19.88 6.54 -2.22
C GLN A 727 20.30 8.01 -2.25
N THR A 728 20.00 8.72 -3.34
CA THR A 728 20.23 10.17 -3.46
C THR A 728 19.29 10.96 -2.53
N LEU A 729 18.02 10.57 -2.42
CA LEU A 729 17.05 11.17 -1.50
C LEU A 729 17.46 10.95 -0.04
N VAL A 730 17.78 9.71 0.34
CA VAL A 730 18.28 9.36 1.68
C VAL A 730 19.57 10.12 1.99
N SER A 731 20.53 10.19 1.07
CA SER A 731 21.77 10.95 1.30
C SER A 731 21.51 12.47 1.43
N CYS A 732 20.51 13.02 0.72
CA CYS A 732 20.10 14.41 0.90
C CYS A 732 19.40 14.60 2.26
N LEU A 733 18.48 13.71 2.63
CA LEU A 733 17.69 13.78 3.87
C LEU A 733 18.52 13.52 5.13
N VAL A 734 19.51 12.63 5.09
CA VAL A 734 20.42 12.38 6.23
C VAL A 734 21.31 13.60 6.49
N ARG A 735 21.88 14.23 5.46
CA ARG A 735 22.68 15.47 5.61
C ARG A 735 21.80 16.67 6.00
N PHE A 736 20.57 16.71 5.49
CA PHE A 736 19.57 17.69 5.83
C PHE A 736 19.11 17.55 7.29
N GLY A 737 18.84 16.32 7.73
CA GLY A 737 18.51 15.95 9.10
C GLY A 737 19.64 16.24 10.06
N GLN A 738 20.91 15.99 9.70
CA GLN A 738 22.06 16.42 10.49
C GLN A 738 22.14 17.95 10.60
N THR A 739 21.85 18.70 9.53
CA THR A 739 21.88 20.17 9.56
C THR A 739 20.75 20.74 10.42
N LEU A 740 19.51 20.26 10.26
CA LEU A 740 18.34 20.68 11.05
C LEU A 740 18.35 20.16 12.49
N ALA A 741 18.84 18.95 12.74
CA ALA A 741 18.97 18.43 14.10
C ALA A 741 19.95 19.27 14.91
N THR A 742 20.99 19.83 14.28
CA THR A 742 21.95 20.69 14.98
C THR A 742 21.46 22.13 15.16
N THR A 743 20.64 22.68 14.24
CA THR A 743 20.17 24.10 14.35
C THR A 743 18.71 24.29 14.77
N ALA A 744 17.84 23.29 14.72
CA ALA A 744 16.41 23.44 15.00
C ALA A 744 15.94 22.67 16.25
N ILE A 745 16.68 21.65 16.71
CA ILE A 745 16.44 21.01 18.02
C ILE A 745 16.95 21.90 19.15
N GLU A 746 18.08 22.59 18.97
CA GLU A 746 18.60 23.54 19.97
C GLU A 746 17.68 24.77 20.16
N ASP A 747 16.84 25.11 19.18
CA ASP A 747 16.01 26.34 19.16
C ASP A 747 14.48 26.08 19.19
N GLY A 748 14.00 24.83 19.25
CA GLY A 748 12.55 24.52 19.26
C GLY A 748 11.77 24.93 17.99
N ARG A 749 12.47 25.16 16.87
CA ARG A 749 11.91 25.82 15.68
C ARG A 749 11.02 24.89 14.84
N CYS A 750 11.27 23.58 14.80
CA CYS A 750 10.39 22.64 14.08
C CYS A 750 9.01 22.56 14.72
N GLU A 751 8.90 22.54 16.05
CA GLU A 751 7.61 22.53 16.74
C GLU A 751 6.82 23.82 16.50
N GLN A 752 7.50 24.98 16.48
CA GLN A 752 6.86 26.24 16.11
C GLN A 752 6.36 26.26 14.67
N LEU A 753 7.18 25.82 13.72
CA LEU A 753 6.80 25.81 12.30
C LEU A 753 5.64 24.84 12.02
N LEU A 754 5.63 23.68 12.66
CA LEU A 754 4.54 22.69 12.53
C LEU A 754 3.27 23.11 13.27
N ALA A 755 3.37 23.95 14.30
CA ALA A 755 2.22 24.52 15.02
C ALA A 755 1.58 25.72 14.31
N MET A 756 2.25 26.34 13.35
CA MET A 756 1.75 27.49 12.61
C MET A 756 0.80 27.07 11.46
N PRO A 757 -0.37 27.74 11.28
CA PRO A 757 -1.20 27.52 10.11
C PRO A 757 -0.44 27.83 8.82
N GLU A 758 -0.60 27.01 7.78
CA GLU A 758 0.15 27.14 6.52
C GLU A 758 0.01 28.53 5.85
N SER A 759 -1.16 29.16 6.04
CA SER A 759 -1.44 30.51 5.56
C SER A 759 -0.59 31.61 6.23
N GLN A 760 0.02 31.31 7.37
CA GLN A 760 0.90 32.20 8.13
C GLN A 760 2.39 31.91 7.87
N LEU A 761 2.71 30.80 7.19
CA LEU A 761 4.06 30.46 6.81
C LEU A 761 4.45 31.23 5.55
N SER A 762 5.61 31.88 5.58
CA SER A 762 6.29 32.35 4.36
C SER A 762 6.62 31.15 3.45
N PRO A 763 6.86 31.36 2.15
CA PRO A 763 7.26 30.28 1.25
C PRO A 763 8.48 29.49 1.74
N GLU A 764 9.46 30.15 2.34
CA GLU A 764 10.63 29.49 2.94
C GLU A 764 10.28 28.71 4.22
N GLN A 765 9.36 29.24 5.05
CA GLN A 765 8.90 28.54 6.25
C GLN A 765 8.02 27.33 5.94
N ARG A 766 7.30 27.32 4.80
CA ARG A 766 6.56 26.13 4.33
C ARG A 766 7.50 25.02 3.89
N ASP A 767 8.55 25.37 3.16
CA ASP A 767 9.60 24.43 2.76
C ASP A 767 10.27 23.83 4.02
N ASP A 768 10.58 24.65 5.03
CA ASP A 768 11.15 24.18 6.30
C ASP A 768 10.16 23.31 7.11
N ALA A 769 8.87 23.67 7.18
CA ALA A 769 7.84 22.90 7.88
C ALA A 769 7.57 21.54 7.22
N LEU A 770 7.53 21.50 5.89
CA LEU A 770 7.40 20.25 5.12
C LEU A 770 8.58 19.32 5.43
N ALA A 771 9.78 19.88 5.50
CA ALA A 771 10.96 19.08 5.75
C ALA A 771 11.06 18.60 7.22
N CYS A 772 10.61 19.40 8.20
CA CYS A 772 10.40 18.92 9.57
C CYS A 772 9.35 17.79 9.62
N THR A 773 8.29 17.86 8.80
CA THR A 773 7.25 16.81 8.70
C THR A 773 7.83 15.51 8.14
N MET A 774 8.56 15.58 7.03
CA MET A 774 9.19 14.40 6.42
C MET A 774 10.22 13.76 7.36
N PHE A 775 10.96 14.57 8.12
CA PHE A 775 11.91 14.07 9.12
C PHE A 775 11.19 13.36 10.27
N GLN A 776 10.09 13.91 10.80
CA GLN A 776 9.28 13.25 11.84
C GLN A 776 8.63 11.95 11.34
N GLN A 777 8.15 11.92 10.09
CA GLN A 777 7.60 10.70 9.48
C GLN A 777 8.66 9.61 9.30
N MET A 778 9.89 9.99 8.95
CA MET A 778 10.99 9.06 8.76
C MET A 778 11.46 8.47 10.11
N LEU A 779 11.56 9.30 11.15
CA LEU A 779 11.81 8.84 12.53
C LEU A 779 10.71 7.93 13.08
N ALA A 780 9.48 8.05 12.59
CA ALA A 780 8.37 7.19 12.96
C ALA A 780 8.30 5.90 12.11
N SER A 781 9.12 5.79 11.05
CA SER A 781 9.15 4.66 10.12
C SER A 781 10.39 3.75 10.30
N GLU A 782 11.37 4.20 11.08
CA GLU A 782 12.40 3.36 11.72
C GLU A 782 11.90 2.91 13.08
#